data_AF-A0A1E8UEA0-F1
#
_entry.id   AF-A0A1E8UEA0-F1
#
_cell.length_a   1.000
_cell.length_b   1.000
_cell.length_c   1.000
_cell.angle_alpha   90.00
_cell.angle_beta   90.00
_cell.angle_gamma   90.00
#
_symmetry.space_group_name_H-M   'P 1'
#
loop_
_entity.id
_entity.type
_entity.pdbx_description
1 polymer ?
#
loop_
_entity_poly.entity_id
_entity_poly.type
_entity_poly.pdbx_seq_one_letter_code
_entity_poly.pdbx_strand_id
1 'polypeptide(L)'
;MARLLYRLGKSSAAHAWAVILVWLAVLALAVGGVAVSGVHLSNAITIPGTETQNLADKLKAEMPEANQGTGRVVFYTEDGSGFTQAQKDGIEDALKATEDVSGVDSTVNPFERQQQLDDGRQQLEDGRQKLEQGEKQMAQLQKSLPPGVSPEQVLKQQGIDPNQLEQQKTQLEQGEQSYERMGDYRVVSEDQNSAISVVNFTQEQNAVEADTKTAVMDAVRAHPVDGVGVEFSQEIAQDITALLGPSEIIGVVVAGLVLLIMLRALVPAALPVLTALLGVAVATCITLSFSGAVDMMSVTPMLGVMLGLAVGIDYSLFVLNRHRQQLRRGVEVRESIGLAVGTSGTAVFFAALTVMVALVALNVTGIPFLGLMGTTAGLAVLVALLLTLTLTPALLSLAGRRVLPKKQRNAAPHEESIDEHNVPLHLRHPWITTLACAAVLIVLAIPAQSMRLGLPDASIEAEDSTQYKAYQRIAEDFGAGENGPIAVVVDLPEGLSKAEAQEKINVVSDQLAAQEDVANVLPGQLTDDRATGVIQVIPESGPAEAATEELVGSIRDLNGDLESQEDVHVGVAGTTAANIDVSQLLGEKLPLYLGVVMLISLLLLLMVFRSVLVPVIATLGFLLSVLASLGAVVAVYQWGWGGALFGVHDPGPILSFLPTLMVGILFGLAMDYQLFLVSGMREAYVHGHPARQAVVHGFRAGRSVVTAAAIIMISVFAGFIFSELSMIRPIGFALAGGVLLDAFVVRMLLIPAVMRLLGEKAWWLPRWLDKILPHVDVEGESLLRETAASTADAADHADDDAARHSHARGRHRADSAHRHRGSGQHTGAAVAGAAAGAAGVAAHHRGSSEEEAARGEASSHDRSAVGGGLGPGGRTAAAEAPEGAGATVENSAPVGRASGGPSAAAGSAAAAAGARHAASAPLGVPDDERTVAEQHRARRHGRHAADVPGHEAPGADGPAAREGTPDVVLVPADPALRATNQGLRVLPDVWESEQKLLASLASSREEAAPHKSMHKRATFEKVMVAGRPVVIARPRPALERAAAPVVIHWHGGAYVHPMTGTHWRWIDALMQRTGATVVVPGYGLAPDHTVDEALALADGVWSLARSLSPRVFLAGDSAGGGLAVAQAMRLREAGAEQPAGLILVSPWVDATVSNPEIEEYRSVDHMLDTEGPRAAGRWWAGTREVTDPMVSPAFGEVHGLPRTFVLQGDRDMLFPDTMEFVTDLVRAGVDTTTVVCEGGPHVYALMVWSKRATEDLDRVVRWMGR
;
A
#
# COMPACT_ATOMS: atom_id res chain seq x y z
N MET A 1 6.26 29.35 14.17
CA MET A 1 7.22 28.32 13.71
C MET A 1 7.71 28.61 12.29
N ALA A 2 6.82 28.67 11.29
CA ALA A 2 7.10 28.86 9.86
C ALA A 2 8.38 29.65 9.46
N ARG A 3 8.58 30.88 9.96
CA ARG A 3 9.77 31.71 9.63
C ARG A 3 11.11 31.05 9.99
N LEU A 4 11.17 30.23 11.05
CA LEU A 4 12.38 29.50 11.45
C LEU A 4 12.65 28.35 10.47
N LEU A 5 11.61 27.56 10.15
CA LEU A 5 11.72 26.43 9.21
C LEU A 5 12.00 26.90 7.77
N TYR A 6 11.45 28.05 7.35
CA TYR A 6 11.83 28.72 6.11
C TYR A 6 13.34 29.06 6.06
N ARG A 7 13.87 29.67 7.13
CA ARG A 7 15.30 30.00 7.22
C ARG A 7 16.17 28.74 7.24
N LEU A 8 15.74 27.68 7.95
CA LEU A 8 16.42 26.39 7.99
C LEU A 8 16.49 25.76 6.59
N GLY A 9 15.35 25.56 5.93
CA GLY A 9 15.28 24.97 4.58
C GLY A 9 16.09 25.76 3.55
N LYS A 10 16.01 27.11 3.58
CA LYS A 10 16.79 27.98 2.70
C LYS A 10 18.31 27.94 2.99
N SER A 11 18.71 27.77 4.26
CA SER A 11 20.11 27.58 4.65
C SER A 11 20.65 26.21 4.24
N SER A 12 19.88 25.13 4.46
CA SER A 12 20.21 23.78 4.02
C SER A 12 20.31 23.67 2.49
N ALA A 13 19.44 24.37 1.76
CA ALA A 13 19.52 24.48 0.30
C ALA A 13 20.76 25.26 -0.18
N ALA A 14 21.23 26.25 0.59
CA ALA A 14 22.45 27.00 0.28
C ALA A 14 23.73 26.18 0.54
N HIS A 15 23.74 25.38 1.61
CA HIS A 15 24.90 24.62 2.11
C HIS A 15 24.78 23.10 1.92
N ALA A 16 24.12 22.66 0.84
CA ALA A 16 23.67 21.28 0.65
C ALA A 16 24.74 20.20 0.91
N TRP A 17 25.97 20.39 0.42
CA TRP A 17 27.07 19.46 0.65
C TRP A 17 27.50 19.36 2.11
N ALA A 18 27.46 20.47 2.87
CA ALA A 18 27.79 20.43 4.29
C ALA A 18 26.72 19.66 5.08
N VAL A 19 25.44 19.81 4.73
CA VAL A 19 24.33 19.05 5.34
C VAL A 19 24.47 17.55 5.06
N ILE A 20 24.81 17.18 3.82
CA ILE A 20 25.06 15.77 3.45
C ILE A 20 26.24 15.21 4.24
N LEU A 21 27.36 15.94 4.32
CA LEU A 21 28.54 15.50 5.07
C LEU A 21 28.27 15.37 6.59
N VAL A 22 27.44 16.24 7.17
CA VAL A 22 27.01 16.13 8.57
C VAL A 22 26.19 14.85 8.79
N TRP A 23 25.21 14.54 7.93
CA TRP A 23 24.42 13.30 8.08
C TRP A 23 25.23 12.03 7.82
N LEU A 24 26.19 12.05 6.90
CA LEU A 24 27.14 10.95 6.70
C LEU A 24 28.08 10.78 7.92
N ALA A 25 28.50 11.88 8.55
CA ALA A 25 29.27 11.82 9.80
C ALA A 25 28.44 11.29 10.97
N VAL A 26 27.16 11.67 11.08
CA VAL A 26 26.23 11.10 12.09
C VAL A 26 26.04 9.60 11.87
N LEU A 27 25.85 9.13 10.62
CA LEU A 27 25.80 7.70 10.33
C LEU A 27 27.11 7.00 10.69
N ALA A 28 28.27 7.57 10.32
CA ALA A 28 29.57 6.98 10.64
C ALA A 28 29.84 6.91 12.15
N LEU A 29 29.38 7.90 12.93
CA LEU A 29 29.44 7.88 14.39
C LEU A 29 28.49 6.83 14.99
N ALA A 30 27.28 6.67 14.45
CA ALA A 30 26.34 5.64 14.90
C ALA A 30 26.84 4.23 14.61
N VAL A 31 27.33 3.97 13.39
CA VAL A 31 27.97 2.70 13.00
C VAL A 31 29.23 2.43 13.82
N GLY A 32 30.05 3.47 14.08
CA GLY A 32 31.20 3.38 14.98
C GLY A 32 30.80 3.08 16.43
N GLY A 33 29.64 3.56 16.88
CA GLY A 33 29.03 3.20 18.16
C GLY A 33 28.72 1.70 18.23
N VAL A 34 27.95 1.17 17.28
CA VAL A 34 27.63 -0.28 17.19
C VAL A 34 28.90 -1.14 17.16
N ALA A 35 29.92 -0.72 16.38
CA ALA A 35 31.19 -1.43 16.27
C ALA A 35 32.06 -1.38 17.55
N VAL A 36 31.69 -0.57 18.55
CA VAL A 36 32.35 -0.48 19.86
C VAL A 36 31.49 -1.07 20.98
N SER A 37 30.16 -0.97 20.89
CA SER A 37 29.21 -1.51 21.88
C SER A 37 28.89 -2.98 21.71
N GLY A 38 29.11 -3.55 20.51
CA GLY A 38 28.45 -4.79 20.12
C GLY A 38 26.97 -4.58 19.78
N VAL A 39 26.29 -5.68 19.49
CA VAL A 39 24.83 -5.75 19.31
C VAL A 39 24.29 -6.76 20.31
N HIS A 40 23.55 -6.29 21.30
CA HIS A 40 22.97 -7.11 22.37
C HIS A 40 21.45 -7.02 22.32
N LEU A 41 20.82 -7.96 21.63
CA LEU A 41 19.36 -8.09 21.52
C LEU A 41 18.92 -9.36 22.24
N SER A 42 17.89 -9.27 23.07
CA SER A 42 17.26 -10.44 23.68
C SER A 42 15.88 -10.73 23.06
N ASN A 43 15.29 -11.87 23.39
CA ASN A 43 13.85 -12.10 23.21
C ASN A 43 13.12 -12.04 24.58
N ALA A 44 13.79 -11.53 25.60
CA ALA A 44 13.35 -11.55 26.99
C ALA A 44 12.30 -10.47 27.27
N ILE A 45 11.16 -10.88 27.85
CA ILE A 45 10.15 -9.97 28.37
C ILE A 45 10.24 -9.98 29.90
N THR A 46 10.98 -9.02 30.45
CA THR A 46 11.03 -8.77 31.90
C THR A 46 10.03 -7.68 32.28
N ILE A 47 9.27 -7.90 33.35
CA ILE A 47 8.39 -6.90 33.95
C ILE A 47 8.65 -6.85 35.46
N PRO A 48 9.46 -5.88 35.94
CA PRO A 48 9.73 -5.73 37.36
C PRO A 48 8.46 -5.55 38.19
N GLY A 49 8.29 -6.39 39.22
CA GLY A 49 7.16 -6.33 40.14
C GLY A 49 5.92 -7.15 39.74
N THR A 50 5.98 -8.01 38.71
CA THR A 50 5.03 -9.12 38.57
C THR A 50 5.37 -10.25 39.53
N GLU A 51 4.38 -11.09 39.85
CA GLU A 51 4.57 -12.29 40.65
C GLU A 51 5.62 -13.21 40.01
N THR A 52 5.48 -13.52 38.71
CA THR A 52 6.40 -14.41 38.01
C THR A 52 7.84 -13.90 38.00
N GLN A 53 8.07 -12.59 37.89
CA GLN A 53 9.42 -12.02 37.95
C GLN A 53 10.01 -12.14 39.35
N ASN A 54 9.23 -11.86 40.40
CA ASN A 54 9.68 -12.00 41.79
C ASN A 54 10.03 -13.47 42.11
N LEU A 55 9.25 -14.42 41.58
CA LEU A 55 9.52 -15.85 41.73
C LEU A 55 10.77 -16.29 40.95
N ALA A 56 10.96 -15.83 39.72
CA ALA A 56 12.19 -16.10 38.95
C ALA A 56 13.43 -15.52 39.67
N ASP A 57 13.35 -14.28 40.17
CA ASP A 57 14.42 -13.65 40.95
C ASP A 57 14.71 -14.43 42.25
N LYS A 58 13.68 -15.02 42.90
CA LYS A 58 13.82 -15.89 44.08
C LYS A 58 14.47 -17.23 43.72
N LEU A 59 13.97 -17.93 42.70
CA LEU A 59 14.55 -19.20 42.24
C LEU A 59 16.02 -19.04 41.84
N LYS A 60 16.36 -17.94 41.14
CA LYS A 60 17.74 -17.58 40.79
C LYS A 60 18.66 -17.37 42.00
N ALA A 61 18.11 -17.07 43.18
CA ALA A 61 18.86 -16.88 44.42
C ALA A 61 18.91 -18.14 45.31
N GLU A 62 17.83 -18.92 45.37
CA GLU A 62 17.66 -20.06 46.29
C GLU A 62 17.82 -21.43 45.63
N MET A 63 17.44 -21.57 44.36
CA MET A 63 17.50 -22.80 43.57
C MET A 63 18.02 -22.51 42.14
N PRO A 64 19.30 -22.13 41.95
CA PRO A 64 19.81 -21.69 40.65
C PRO A 64 19.63 -22.72 39.53
N GLU A 65 19.69 -24.01 39.86
CA GLU A 65 19.42 -25.15 38.97
C GLU A 65 17.97 -25.15 38.45
N ALA A 66 17.00 -24.74 39.27
CA ALA A 66 15.58 -24.62 38.88
C ALA A 66 15.26 -23.32 38.09
N ASN A 67 16.24 -22.42 37.94
CA ASN A 67 16.14 -21.21 37.10
C ASN A 67 17.12 -21.26 35.90
N GLN A 68 17.67 -22.44 35.58
CA GLN A 68 18.41 -22.67 34.34
C GLN A 68 17.47 -22.52 33.12
N GLY A 69 18.03 -22.15 31.97
CA GLY A 69 17.34 -22.27 30.70
C GLY A 69 17.21 -23.74 30.30
N THR A 70 16.12 -24.09 29.64
CA THR A 70 15.90 -25.44 29.11
C THR A 70 15.43 -25.37 27.67
N GLY A 71 15.88 -26.32 26.86
CA GLY A 71 15.45 -26.51 25.48
C GLY A 71 15.13 -27.97 25.20
N ARG A 72 14.07 -28.24 24.45
CA ARG A 72 13.65 -29.60 24.10
C ARG A 72 14.14 -29.98 22.69
N VAL A 73 14.63 -31.21 22.54
CA VAL A 73 15.00 -31.83 21.26
C VAL A 73 14.12 -33.06 21.07
N VAL A 74 13.37 -33.10 19.97
CA VAL A 74 12.40 -34.15 19.67
C VAL A 74 12.98 -35.05 18.59
N PHE A 75 13.22 -36.31 18.95
CA PHE A 75 13.62 -37.37 18.00
C PHE A 75 12.39 -38.19 17.63
N TYR A 76 12.27 -38.58 16.36
CA TYR A 76 11.18 -39.45 15.88
C TYR A 76 11.63 -40.36 14.73
N THR A 77 11.03 -41.53 14.55
CA THR A 77 11.35 -42.43 13.41
C THR A 77 10.60 -42.03 12.14
N GLU A 78 11.28 -42.07 10.99
CA GLU A 78 10.69 -41.66 9.71
C GLU A 78 9.62 -42.64 9.18
N ASP A 79 9.62 -43.89 9.65
CA ASP A 79 8.66 -44.93 9.28
C ASP A 79 7.59 -45.22 10.34
N GLY A 80 7.63 -44.50 11.47
CA GLY A 80 6.70 -44.65 12.60
C GLY A 80 6.91 -45.92 13.43
N SER A 81 8.00 -46.66 13.22
CA SER A 81 8.34 -47.85 14.01
C SER A 81 9.06 -47.51 15.32
N GLY A 82 9.00 -48.41 16.30
CA GLY A 82 9.67 -48.21 17.58
C GLY A 82 11.20 -48.21 17.48
N PHE A 83 11.87 -47.26 18.13
CA PHE A 83 13.33 -47.07 18.06
C PHE A 83 14.12 -48.37 18.26
N THR A 84 14.92 -48.74 17.27
CA THR A 84 15.88 -49.84 17.39
C THR A 84 17.04 -49.49 18.33
N GLN A 85 17.72 -50.48 18.90
CA GLN A 85 18.85 -50.22 19.83
C GLN A 85 19.92 -49.33 19.18
N ALA A 86 20.29 -49.58 17.91
CA ALA A 86 21.28 -48.77 17.21
C ALA A 86 20.85 -47.29 17.02
N GLN A 87 19.54 -47.02 16.98
CA GLN A 87 19.02 -45.65 16.96
C GLN A 87 19.06 -45.03 18.36
N LYS A 88 18.76 -45.79 19.42
CA LYS A 88 18.90 -45.34 20.82
C LYS A 88 20.36 -45.00 21.15
N ASP A 89 21.29 -45.89 20.78
CA ASP A 89 22.75 -45.69 20.92
C ASP A 89 23.21 -44.42 20.15
N GLY A 90 22.72 -44.22 18.92
CA GLY A 90 23.05 -43.05 18.10
C GLY A 90 22.49 -41.72 18.64
N ILE A 91 21.28 -41.73 19.21
CA ILE A 91 20.69 -40.56 19.88
C ILE A 91 21.49 -40.22 21.15
N GLU A 92 21.93 -41.22 21.91
CA GLU A 92 22.77 -41.02 23.10
C GLU A 92 24.12 -40.36 22.74
N ASP A 93 24.77 -40.80 21.65
CA ASP A 93 26.00 -40.16 21.16
C ASP A 93 25.77 -38.75 20.61
N ALA A 94 24.63 -38.49 19.96
CA ALA A 94 24.24 -37.14 19.51
C ALA A 94 23.97 -36.17 20.68
N LEU A 95 23.42 -36.66 21.79
CA LEU A 95 23.20 -35.87 23.01
C LEU A 95 24.52 -35.54 23.73
N LYS A 96 25.42 -36.52 23.92
CA LYS A 96 26.77 -36.28 24.47
C LYS A 96 27.53 -35.19 23.68
N ALA A 97 27.39 -35.17 22.36
CA ALA A 97 28.00 -34.14 21.52
C ALA A 97 27.49 -32.71 21.78
N THR A 98 26.30 -32.55 22.41
CA THR A 98 25.81 -31.24 22.87
C THR A 98 26.34 -30.85 24.25
N GLU A 99 26.80 -31.79 25.07
CA GLU A 99 27.42 -31.48 26.38
C GLU A 99 28.84 -30.88 26.22
N ASP A 100 29.49 -31.12 25.08
CA ASP A 100 30.71 -30.41 24.66
C ASP A 100 30.44 -28.94 24.22
N VAL A 101 29.18 -28.50 24.10
CA VAL A 101 28.83 -27.13 23.66
C VAL A 101 28.90 -26.14 24.82
N SER A 102 29.82 -25.19 24.73
CA SER A 102 30.00 -24.11 25.69
C SER A 102 28.69 -23.36 25.98
N GLY A 103 28.13 -23.55 27.18
CA GLY A 103 26.90 -22.92 27.64
C GLY A 103 25.82 -23.94 28.05
N VAL A 104 25.89 -25.17 27.54
CA VAL A 104 25.13 -26.32 28.04
C VAL A 104 25.67 -26.75 29.41
N ASP A 105 24.78 -27.17 30.29
CA ASP A 105 25.09 -27.66 31.64
C ASP A 105 24.97 -29.19 31.71
N SER A 106 23.89 -29.75 31.12
CA SER A 106 23.62 -31.19 31.08
C SER A 106 22.56 -31.54 30.03
N THR A 107 22.49 -32.81 29.60
CA THR A 107 21.37 -33.35 28.82
C THR A 107 20.65 -34.51 29.50
N VAL A 108 19.37 -34.68 29.17
CA VAL A 108 18.51 -35.75 29.70
C VAL A 108 18.26 -36.80 28.62
N ASN A 109 18.96 -37.93 28.69
CA ASN A 109 18.73 -39.08 27.82
C ASN A 109 17.27 -39.59 28.01
N PRO A 110 16.41 -39.55 26.97
CA PRO A 110 15.00 -39.90 27.12
C PRO A 110 14.80 -41.39 27.42
N PHE A 111 15.67 -42.27 26.92
CA PHE A 111 15.52 -43.71 27.10
C PHE A 111 15.90 -44.14 28.53
N GLU A 112 16.99 -43.58 29.09
CA GLU A 112 17.32 -43.76 30.50
C GLU A 112 16.25 -43.15 31.41
N ARG A 113 15.74 -41.96 31.06
CA ARG A 113 14.72 -41.29 31.85
C ARG A 113 13.39 -42.03 31.84
N GLN A 114 12.99 -42.62 30.71
CA GLN A 114 11.82 -43.50 30.65
C GLN A 114 12.04 -44.78 31.48
N GLN A 115 13.20 -45.43 31.36
CA GLN A 115 13.51 -46.63 32.16
C GLN A 115 13.45 -46.34 33.68
N GLN A 116 13.86 -45.15 34.14
CA GLN A 116 13.71 -44.74 35.54
C GLN A 116 12.24 -44.63 36.00
N LEU A 117 11.34 -44.13 35.13
CA LEU A 117 9.91 -44.06 35.42
C LEU A 117 9.28 -45.46 35.46
N ASP A 118 9.63 -46.30 34.48
CA ASP A 118 9.12 -47.68 34.36
C ASP A 118 9.60 -48.57 35.51
N ASP A 119 10.90 -48.52 35.85
CA ASP A 119 11.48 -49.20 37.01
C ASP A 119 10.85 -48.74 38.32
N GLY A 120 10.47 -47.46 38.41
CA GLY A 120 9.79 -46.89 39.57
C GLY A 120 8.35 -47.37 39.71
N ARG A 121 7.56 -47.38 38.63
CA ARG A 121 6.22 -48.01 38.58
C ARG A 121 6.32 -49.48 39.02
N GLN A 122 7.27 -50.23 38.43
CA GLN A 122 7.43 -51.65 38.75
C GLN A 122 7.83 -51.89 40.21
N GLN A 123 8.71 -51.06 40.80
CA GLN A 123 9.10 -51.15 42.20
C GLN A 123 7.93 -50.95 43.18
N LEU A 124 6.96 -50.09 42.85
CA LEU A 124 5.76 -49.90 43.65
C LEU A 124 4.82 -51.11 43.57
N GLU A 125 4.57 -51.67 42.38
CA GLU A 125 3.81 -52.93 42.26
C GLU A 125 4.46 -54.07 43.06
N ASP A 126 5.79 -54.19 42.96
CA ASP A 126 6.58 -55.18 43.69
C ASP A 126 6.48 -54.97 45.20
N GLY A 127 6.49 -53.69 45.65
CA GLY A 127 6.30 -53.29 47.04
C GLY A 127 4.90 -53.63 47.57
N ARG A 128 3.85 -53.30 46.80
CA ARG A 128 2.44 -53.61 47.09
C ARG A 128 2.22 -55.12 47.23
N GLN A 129 2.78 -55.91 46.32
CA GLN A 129 2.73 -57.38 46.40
C GLN A 129 3.45 -57.93 47.64
N LYS A 130 4.60 -57.35 48.03
CA LYS A 130 5.33 -57.74 49.25
C LYS A 130 4.57 -57.36 50.53
N LEU A 131 3.97 -56.17 50.57
CA LEU A 131 3.17 -55.70 51.70
C LEU A 131 1.91 -56.58 51.88
N GLU A 132 1.18 -56.86 50.81
CA GLU A 132 -0.03 -57.70 50.87
C GLU A 132 0.32 -59.15 51.32
N GLN A 133 1.48 -59.68 50.91
CA GLN A 133 2.00 -60.95 51.42
C GLN A 133 2.39 -60.87 52.91
N GLY A 134 2.99 -59.77 53.35
CA GLY A 134 3.31 -59.49 54.75
C GLY A 134 2.06 -59.43 55.63
N GLU A 135 1.05 -58.64 55.25
CA GLU A 135 -0.23 -58.55 55.96
C GLU A 135 -0.95 -59.92 56.02
N LYS A 136 -0.90 -60.71 54.94
CA LYS A 136 -1.42 -62.09 54.92
C LYS A 136 -0.68 -63.04 55.88
N GLN A 137 0.64 -62.95 55.97
CA GLN A 137 1.41 -63.71 56.98
C GLN A 137 1.09 -63.25 58.40
N MET A 138 0.97 -61.94 58.62
CA MET A 138 0.58 -61.37 59.91
C MET A 138 -0.80 -61.82 60.37
N ALA A 139 -1.79 -61.84 59.48
CA ALA A 139 -3.13 -62.34 59.77
C ALA A 139 -3.17 -63.87 60.05
N GLN A 140 -2.14 -64.63 59.67
CA GLN A 140 -2.00 -66.06 60.01
C GLN A 140 -1.26 -66.25 61.35
N LEU A 141 -0.18 -65.50 61.59
CA LEU A 141 0.51 -65.45 62.88
C LEU A 141 -0.43 -65.03 64.01
N GLN A 142 -1.20 -63.97 63.83
CA GLN A 142 -2.16 -63.48 64.83
C GLN A 142 -3.27 -64.50 65.16
N LYS A 143 -3.64 -65.38 64.21
CA LYS A 143 -4.63 -66.47 64.41
C LYS A 143 -4.05 -67.74 65.05
N SER A 144 -2.72 -67.85 65.17
CA SER A 144 -2.04 -69.03 65.72
C SER A 144 -1.43 -68.79 67.11
N LEU A 145 -1.57 -67.58 67.66
CA LEU A 145 -1.03 -67.22 68.97
C LEU A 145 -1.93 -67.66 70.15
N PRO A 146 -1.34 -68.13 71.26
CA PRO A 146 -2.08 -68.41 72.49
C PRO A 146 -2.68 -67.13 73.12
N PRO A 147 -3.85 -67.21 73.79
CA PRO A 147 -4.46 -66.07 74.46
C PRO A 147 -3.55 -65.53 75.58
N GLY A 148 -3.13 -64.27 75.45
CA GLY A 148 -2.27 -63.57 76.41
C GLY A 148 -0.90 -63.14 75.89
N VAL A 149 -0.51 -63.55 74.68
CA VAL A 149 0.72 -63.07 74.01
C VAL A 149 0.38 -61.88 73.10
N SER A 150 1.12 -60.76 73.15
CA SER A 150 0.89 -59.65 72.21
C SER A 150 1.59 -59.92 70.86
N PRO A 151 0.95 -59.60 69.71
CA PRO A 151 1.56 -59.80 68.39
C PRO A 151 2.89 -59.07 68.20
N GLU A 152 3.00 -57.85 68.75
CA GLU A 152 4.21 -57.01 68.72
C GLU A 152 5.46 -57.68 69.32
N GLN A 153 5.29 -58.43 70.40
CA GLN A 153 6.40 -59.13 71.05
C GLN A 153 6.88 -60.34 70.24
N VAL A 154 5.98 -60.94 69.45
CA VAL A 154 6.27 -62.08 68.57
C VAL A 154 6.94 -61.60 67.29
N LEU A 155 6.44 -60.51 66.70
CA LEU A 155 7.07 -59.76 65.61
C LEU A 155 8.56 -59.49 65.91
N LYS A 156 8.84 -58.85 67.05
CA LYS A 156 10.22 -58.52 67.47
C LYS A 156 11.08 -59.75 67.81
N GLN A 157 10.48 -60.90 68.14
CA GLN A 157 11.23 -62.16 68.27
C GLN A 157 11.52 -62.86 66.94
N GLN A 158 10.73 -62.58 65.89
CA GLN A 158 10.95 -63.10 64.53
C GLN A 158 11.83 -62.18 63.67
N GLY A 159 12.30 -61.06 64.22
CA GLY A 159 13.18 -60.10 63.53
C GLY A 159 12.44 -59.08 62.66
N ILE A 160 11.11 -59.02 62.75
CA ILE A 160 10.28 -58.05 62.03
C ILE A 160 9.92 -56.92 63.01
N ASP A 161 10.47 -55.72 62.82
CA ASP A 161 10.09 -54.57 63.64
C ASP A 161 8.77 -53.98 63.10
N PRO A 162 7.68 -53.92 63.89
CA PRO A 162 6.42 -53.32 63.45
C PRO A 162 6.62 -51.89 62.91
N ASN A 163 7.54 -51.13 63.50
CA ASN A 163 7.83 -49.75 63.09
C ASN A 163 8.44 -49.68 61.68
N GLN A 164 9.22 -50.69 61.26
CA GLN A 164 9.78 -50.75 59.91
C GLN A 164 8.73 -51.17 58.89
N LEU A 165 7.79 -52.05 59.27
CA LEU A 165 6.68 -52.44 58.41
C LEU A 165 5.74 -51.25 58.16
N GLU A 166 5.43 -50.48 59.20
CA GLU A 166 4.62 -49.26 59.09
C GLU A 166 5.33 -48.18 58.24
N GLN A 167 6.64 -47.99 58.44
CA GLN A 167 7.44 -47.09 57.60
C GLN A 167 7.46 -47.52 56.12
N GLN A 168 7.61 -48.80 55.83
CA GLN A 168 7.53 -49.33 54.46
C GLN A 168 6.14 -49.14 53.86
N LYS A 169 5.08 -49.25 54.67
CA LYS A 169 3.71 -48.99 54.25
C LYS A 169 3.48 -47.51 53.93
N THR A 170 3.83 -46.59 54.82
CA THR A 170 3.73 -45.15 54.56
C THR A 170 4.57 -44.72 53.36
N GLN A 171 5.78 -45.29 53.19
CA GLN A 171 6.63 -44.99 52.03
C GLN A 171 6.06 -45.56 50.72
N LEU A 172 5.38 -46.72 50.77
CA LEU A 172 4.64 -47.25 49.62
C LEU A 172 3.43 -46.37 49.28
N GLU A 173 2.61 -46.03 50.26
CA GLU A 173 1.40 -45.20 50.08
C GLU A 173 1.76 -43.82 49.50
N GLN A 174 2.80 -43.16 50.03
CA GLN A 174 3.35 -41.93 49.46
C GLN A 174 3.90 -42.10 48.04
N GLY A 175 4.48 -43.27 47.73
CA GLY A 175 4.97 -43.61 46.40
C GLY A 175 3.84 -43.83 45.40
N GLU A 176 2.81 -44.60 45.77
CA GLU A 176 1.61 -44.83 44.96
C GLU A 176 0.89 -43.50 44.67
N GLN A 177 0.63 -42.67 45.68
CA GLN A 177 0.07 -41.32 45.48
C GLN A 177 0.91 -40.45 44.54
N SER A 178 2.24 -40.50 44.66
CA SER A 178 3.14 -39.73 43.80
C SER A 178 3.08 -40.17 42.33
N TYR A 179 2.85 -41.46 42.06
CA TYR A 179 2.68 -41.98 40.70
C TYR A 179 1.25 -41.84 40.17
N GLU A 180 0.23 -41.91 41.03
CA GLU A 180 -1.16 -41.56 40.64
C GLU A 180 -1.24 -40.11 40.14
N ARG A 181 -0.51 -39.18 40.77
CA ARG A 181 -0.39 -37.77 40.32
C ARG A 181 0.48 -37.57 39.08
N MET A 182 1.50 -38.39 38.85
CA MET A 182 2.22 -38.42 37.57
C MET A 182 1.33 -38.92 36.41
N GLY A 183 0.25 -39.65 36.71
CA GLY A 183 -0.62 -40.25 35.70
C GLY A 183 0.17 -41.09 34.69
N ASP A 184 0.00 -40.79 33.41
CA ASP A 184 0.66 -41.49 32.30
C ASP A 184 1.84 -40.73 31.68
N TYR A 185 2.42 -39.77 32.43
CA TYR A 185 3.63 -39.04 32.07
C TYR A 185 4.76 -39.97 31.61
N ARG A 186 5.37 -39.60 30.48
CA ARG A 186 6.39 -40.35 29.73
C ARG A 186 7.22 -39.39 28.87
N VAL A 187 8.46 -39.78 28.58
CA VAL A 187 9.38 -39.02 27.70
C VAL A 187 9.75 -39.79 26.41
N VAL A 188 9.17 -40.98 26.25
CA VAL A 188 9.13 -41.77 25.02
C VAL A 188 7.66 -42.13 24.73
N SER A 189 7.24 -42.11 23.47
CA SER A 189 5.84 -42.38 23.06
C SER A 189 5.42 -43.84 23.32
N GLU A 190 4.11 -44.12 23.30
CA GLU A 190 3.58 -45.47 23.63
C GLU A 190 4.04 -46.56 22.64
N ASP A 191 4.11 -46.20 21.37
CA ASP A 191 4.62 -47.02 20.26
C ASP A 191 6.16 -46.96 20.12
N GLN A 192 6.82 -46.19 20.99
CA GLN A 192 8.26 -45.93 21.05
C GLN A 192 8.86 -45.33 19.77
N ASN A 193 8.08 -44.63 18.95
CA ASN A 193 8.58 -43.99 17.72
C ASN A 193 9.04 -42.53 17.92
N SER A 194 8.65 -41.86 19.01
CA SER A 194 9.03 -40.48 19.35
C SER A 194 9.61 -40.38 20.76
N ALA A 195 10.55 -39.46 20.97
CA ALA A 195 11.24 -39.25 22.24
C ALA A 195 11.65 -37.78 22.46
N ILE A 196 11.45 -37.27 23.69
CA ILE A 196 11.78 -35.89 24.06
C ILE A 196 13.00 -35.85 24.99
N SER A 197 14.11 -35.33 24.47
CA SER A 197 15.28 -34.97 25.27
C SER A 197 15.17 -33.52 25.77
N VAL A 198 15.75 -33.23 26.94
CA VAL A 198 15.92 -31.87 27.47
C VAL A 198 17.40 -31.53 27.53
N VAL A 199 17.75 -30.34 27.06
CA VAL A 199 19.07 -29.71 27.14
C VAL A 199 18.96 -28.59 28.17
N ASN A 200 19.73 -28.68 29.25
CA ASN A 200 19.79 -27.67 30.30
C ASN A 200 20.96 -26.70 30.01
N PHE A 201 20.74 -25.41 30.22
CA PHE A 201 21.74 -24.36 29.98
C PHE A 201 22.25 -23.77 31.29
N THR A 202 23.56 -23.48 31.34
CA THR A 202 24.26 -22.84 32.48
C THR A 202 23.76 -21.44 32.85
N GLN A 203 22.86 -20.87 32.05
CA GLN A 203 22.25 -19.55 32.24
C GLN A 203 20.74 -19.65 32.07
N GLU A 204 20.00 -18.72 32.67
CA GLU A 204 18.54 -18.60 32.49
C GLU A 204 18.15 -18.45 31.01
N GLN A 205 16.96 -18.95 30.66
CA GLN A 205 16.51 -19.13 29.26
C GLN A 205 16.64 -17.91 28.34
N ASN A 206 16.57 -16.72 28.95
CA ASN A 206 16.62 -15.41 28.32
C ASN A 206 18.03 -14.85 28.10
N ALA A 207 19.05 -15.43 28.75
CA ALA A 207 20.45 -15.01 28.65
C ALA A 207 21.30 -15.93 27.75
N VAL A 208 20.82 -17.15 27.44
CA VAL A 208 21.51 -18.11 26.58
C VAL A 208 21.77 -17.51 25.18
N GLU A 209 23.06 -17.38 24.82
CA GLU A 209 23.49 -16.74 23.58
C GLU A 209 23.04 -17.51 22.32
N ALA A 210 22.69 -16.79 21.25
CA ALA A 210 22.24 -17.39 19.98
C ALA A 210 23.29 -18.31 19.33
N ASP A 211 24.58 -18.00 19.51
CA ASP A 211 25.69 -18.84 19.06
C ASP A 211 25.71 -20.19 19.80
N THR A 212 25.42 -20.21 21.12
CA THR A 212 25.26 -21.44 21.91
C THR A 212 24.07 -22.27 21.40
N LYS A 213 22.92 -21.63 21.18
CA LYS A 213 21.72 -22.31 20.67
C LYS A 213 21.93 -22.90 19.28
N THR A 214 22.63 -22.18 18.41
CA THR A 214 23.02 -22.65 17.07
C THR A 214 23.98 -23.83 17.16
N ALA A 215 25.00 -23.75 18.03
CA ALA A 215 25.94 -24.83 18.25
C ALA A 215 25.29 -26.13 18.79
N VAL A 216 24.25 -26.03 19.63
CA VAL A 216 23.45 -27.21 20.04
C VAL A 216 22.74 -27.85 18.84
N MET A 217 22.08 -27.05 17.99
CA MET A 217 21.45 -27.59 16.77
C MET A 217 22.46 -28.25 15.83
N ASP A 218 23.61 -27.61 15.61
CA ASP A 218 24.66 -28.13 14.72
C ASP A 218 25.36 -29.37 15.30
N ALA A 219 25.54 -29.46 16.63
CA ALA A 219 26.11 -30.63 17.29
C ALA A 219 25.23 -31.88 17.12
N VAL A 220 23.91 -31.76 17.28
CA VAL A 220 22.98 -32.88 17.03
C VAL A 220 22.93 -33.20 15.52
N ARG A 221 22.82 -32.18 14.66
CA ARG A 221 22.78 -32.37 13.19
C ARG A 221 24.08 -32.95 12.60
N ALA A 222 25.21 -32.81 13.30
CA ALA A 222 26.48 -33.45 12.94
C ALA A 222 26.51 -34.97 13.24
N HIS A 223 25.56 -35.47 14.03
CA HIS A 223 25.42 -36.87 14.42
C HIS A 223 24.07 -37.46 13.92
N PRO A 224 23.85 -37.52 12.58
CA PRO A 224 22.62 -38.06 12.02
C PRO A 224 22.47 -39.55 12.31
N VAL A 225 21.26 -39.97 12.66
CA VAL A 225 20.90 -41.35 12.99
C VAL A 225 20.01 -41.90 11.89
N ASP A 226 20.39 -43.03 11.27
CA ASP A 226 19.68 -43.59 10.12
C ASP A 226 18.19 -43.88 10.45
N GLY A 227 17.29 -43.28 9.67
CA GLY A 227 15.83 -43.42 9.83
C GLY A 227 15.21 -42.66 11.01
N VAL A 228 15.96 -41.74 11.64
CA VAL A 228 15.46 -40.87 12.72
C VAL A 228 15.53 -39.41 12.28
N GLY A 229 14.37 -38.74 12.28
CA GLY A 229 14.28 -37.30 12.19
C GLY A 229 14.51 -36.63 13.55
N VAL A 230 14.94 -35.37 13.53
CA VAL A 230 15.14 -34.56 14.73
C VAL A 230 14.67 -33.13 14.50
N GLU A 231 13.87 -32.61 15.42
CA GLU A 231 13.36 -31.24 15.41
C GLU A 231 13.58 -30.56 16.78
N PHE A 232 13.68 -29.23 16.78
CA PHE A 232 14.11 -28.43 17.92
C PHE A 232 13.03 -27.45 18.34
N SER A 233 12.73 -27.42 19.64
CA SER A 233 11.80 -26.46 20.25
C SER A 233 12.21 -24.98 20.04
N GLN A 234 11.25 -24.07 20.23
CA GLN A 234 11.43 -22.62 20.04
C GLN A 234 12.51 -22.06 20.97
N GLU A 235 12.64 -22.65 22.15
CA GLU A 235 13.67 -22.43 23.17
C GLU A 235 15.09 -22.49 22.60
N ILE A 236 15.33 -23.41 21.66
CA ILE A 236 16.61 -23.59 20.98
C ILE A 236 16.62 -22.83 19.64
N ALA A 237 15.64 -23.07 18.77
CA ALA A 237 15.75 -22.70 17.36
C ALA A 237 15.38 -21.25 17.00
N GLN A 238 15.13 -20.37 17.98
CA GLN A 238 14.89 -18.93 17.73
C GLN A 238 16.01 -18.24 16.95
N ASP A 239 15.78 -17.94 15.67
CA ASP A 239 16.69 -17.22 14.79
C ASP A 239 16.52 -15.69 14.92
N ILE A 240 17.65 -14.97 14.99
CA ILE A 240 17.74 -13.50 15.15
C ILE A 240 18.38 -12.84 13.90
N THR A 241 18.83 -13.63 12.92
CA THR A 241 19.91 -13.25 11.99
C THR A 241 19.52 -12.23 10.89
N ALA A 242 18.24 -11.87 10.75
CA ALA A 242 17.77 -10.96 9.68
C ALA A 242 16.87 -9.81 10.17
N LEU A 243 17.49 -8.65 10.46
CA LEU A 243 16.81 -7.36 10.73
C LEU A 243 16.11 -6.72 9.51
N LEU A 244 16.22 -7.33 8.32
CA LEU A 244 15.70 -6.84 7.03
C LEU A 244 15.40 -8.03 6.11
N GLY A 245 14.13 -8.43 6.01
CA GLY A 245 13.68 -9.57 5.21
C GLY A 245 13.52 -9.27 3.70
N PRO A 246 13.46 -10.31 2.83
CA PRO A 246 13.21 -10.13 1.38
C PRO A 246 11.88 -9.41 1.08
N SER A 247 10.84 -9.66 1.89
CA SER A 247 9.52 -9.04 1.78
C SER A 247 9.50 -7.54 2.11
N GLU A 248 10.37 -7.07 3.01
CA GLU A 248 10.56 -5.65 3.27
C GLU A 248 11.20 -4.93 2.07
N ILE A 249 12.20 -5.56 1.44
CA ILE A 249 12.82 -5.05 0.21
C ILE A 249 11.77 -4.94 -0.90
N ILE A 250 10.87 -5.92 -1.02
CA ILE A 250 9.73 -5.86 -1.94
C ILE A 250 8.80 -4.68 -1.59
N GLY A 251 8.45 -4.47 -0.32
CA GLY A 251 7.67 -3.32 0.13
C GLY A 251 8.30 -1.96 -0.24
N VAL A 252 9.60 -1.81 -0.05
CA VAL A 252 10.37 -0.61 -0.43
C VAL A 252 10.39 -0.42 -1.96
N VAL A 253 10.55 -1.50 -2.73
CA VAL A 253 10.51 -1.46 -4.20
C VAL A 253 9.12 -1.06 -4.70
N VAL A 254 8.04 -1.60 -4.12
CA VAL A 254 6.66 -1.23 -4.47
C VAL A 254 6.39 0.25 -4.12
N ALA A 255 6.81 0.72 -2.95
CA ALA A 255 6.73 2.15 -2.59
C ALA A 255 7.49 3.04 -3.58
N GLY A 256 8.69 2.63 -4.01
CA GLY A 256 9.47 3.29 -5.06
C GLY A 256 8.77 3.32 -6.43
N LEU A 257 8.08 2.24 -6.81
CA LEU A 257 7.28 2.18 -8.03
C LEU A 257 6.04 3.09 -7.97
N VAL A 258 5.33 3.13 -6.84
CA VAL A 258 4.19 4.05 -6.61
C VAL A 258 4.64 5.51 -6.70
N LEU A 259 5.77 5.84 -6.06
CA LEU A 259 6.41 7.17 -6.17
C LEU A 259 6.77 7.51 -7.62
N LEU A 260 7.36 6.57 -8.38
CA LEU A 260 7.72 6.76 -9.78
C LEU A 260 6.49 7.04 -10.66
N ILE A 261 5.41 6.27 -10.48
CA ILE A 261 4.13 6.42 -11.20
C ILE A 261 3.49 7.79 -10.92
N MET A 262 3.40 8.19 -9.64
CA MET A 262 2.86 9.52 -9.28
C MET A 262 3.73 10.65 -9.85
N LEU A 263 5.03 10.63 -9.52
CA LEU A 263 5.92 11.78 -9.69
C LEU A 263 6.41 11.92 -11.14
N ARG A 264 6.25 10.87 -11.97
CA ARG A 264 6.56 10.80 -13.40
C ARG A 264 8.01 11.20 -13.76
N ALA A 265 8.94 10.98 -12.82
CA ALA A 265 10.37 11.18 -13.02
C ALA A 265 11.17 10.46 -11.92
N LEU A 266 12.28 9.84 -12.28
CA LEU A 266 13.10 9.02 -11.36
C LEU A 266 13.70 9.83 -10.21
N VAL A 267 14.32 10.99 -10.48
CA VAL A 267 14.96 11.83 -9.45
C VAL A 267 14.03 12.17 -8.28
N PRO A 268 12.84 12.78 -8.48
CA PRO A 268 11.94 13.06 -7.37
C PRO A 268 11.34 11.81 -6.72
N ALA A 269 11.26 10.66 -7.40
CA ALA A 269 10.80 9.42 -6.79
C ALA A 269 11.87 8.75 -5.90
N ALA A 270 13.14 8.82 -6.31
CA ALA A 270 14.25 8.28 -5.53
C ALA A 270 14.55 9.11 -4.27
N LEU A 271 14.30 10.42 -4.29
CA LEU A 271 14.63 11.30 -3.16
C LEU A 271 13.97 10.88 -1.83
N PRO A 272 12.63 10.68 -1.74
CA PRO A 272 11.98 10.21 -0.51
C PRO A 272 12.53 8.89 0.02
N VAL A 273 12.71 7.91 -0.87
CA VAL A 273 13.23 6.58 -0.50
C VAL A 273 14.66 6.67 0.04
N LEU A 274 15.52 7.45 -0.61
CA LEU A 274 16.90 7.67 -0.15
C LEU A 274 16.96 8.38 1.21
N THR A 275 16.09 9.36 1.47
CA THR A 275 16.03 10.03 2.78
C THR A 275 15.46 9.13 3.87
N ALA A 276 14.49 8.27 3.54
CA ALA A 276 13.90 7.32 4.47
C ALA A 276 14.88 6.19 4.84
N LEU A 277 15.53 5.56 3.85
CA LEU A 277 16.53 4.52 4.08
C LEU A 277 17.71 5.03 4.91
N LEU A 278 18.19 6.25 4.67
CA LEU A 278 19.23 6.86 5.50
C LEU A 278 18.73 7.16 6.92
N GLY A 279 17.46 7.55 7.09
CA GLY A 279 16.85 7.76 8.40
C GLY A 279 16.70 6.49 9.21
N VAL A 280 16.24 5.41 8.56
CA VAL A 280 16.20 4.06 9.12
C VAL A 280 17.60 3.61 9.53
N ALA A 281 18.59 3.74 8.65
CA ALA A 281 19.98 3.35 8.96
C ALA A 281 20.55 4.13 10.16
N VAL A 282 20.39 5.46 10.19
CA VAL A 282 20.85 6.29 11.31
C VAL A 282 20.12 5.94 12.60
N ALA A 283 18.78 5.83 12.60
CA ALA A 283 18.00 5.52 13.79
C ALA A 283 18.30 4.11 14.33
N THR A 284 18.43 3.13 13.45
CA THR A 284 18.75 1.74 13.81
C THR A 284 20.16 1.65 14.40
N CYS A 285 21.17 2.23 13.75
CA CYS A 285 22.54 2.24 14.29
C CYS A 285 22.65 3.02 15.61
N ILE A 286 21.92 4.13 15.80
CA ILE A 286 21.89 4.81 17.10
C ILE A 286 21.28 3.89 18.16
N THR A 287 20.14 3.26 17.87
CA THR A 287 19.47 2.32 18.79
C THR A 287 20.40 1.17 19.19
N LEU A 288 20.97 0.48 18.20
CA LEU A 288 21.88 -0.64 18.43
C LEU A 288 23.17 -0.21 19.17
N SER A 289 23.64 1.03 19.03
CA SER A 289 24.80 1.53 19.79
C SER A 289 24.56 1.70 21.30
N PHE A 290 23.30 1.63 21.75
CA PHE A 290 22.92 1.59 23.16
C PHE A 290 22.56 0.17 23.66
N SER A 291 22.58 -0.85 22.79
CA SER A 291 22.14 -2.21 23.12
C SER A 291 22.93 -2.84 24.27
N GLY A 292 24.27 -2.73 24.27
CA GLY A 292 25.13 -3.17 25.38
C GLY A 292 25.04 -2.32 26.67
N ALA A 293 24.06 -1.43 26.78
CA ALA A 293 23.82 -0.59 27.97
C ALA A 293 22.33 -0.46 28.35
N VAL A 294 21.41 -0.99 27.54
CA VAL A 294 19.97 -0.97 27.75
C VAL A 294 19.38 -2.23 27.12
N ASP A 295 18.88 -3.15 27.94
CA ASP A 295 18.26 -4.40 27.47
C ASP A 295 17.10 -4.09 26.52
N MET A 296 17.15 -4.67 25.31
CA MET A 296 16.18 -4.38 24.26
C MET A 296 15.82 -5.63 23.47
N MET A 297 14.51 -5.85 23.30
CA MET A 297 14.01 -6.97 22.52
C MET A 297 14.36 -6.84 21.04
N SER A 298 14.62 -7.95 20.36
CA SER A 298 14.86 -8.06 18.91
C SER A 298 13.83 -7.31 18.03
N VAL A 299 12.56 -7.25 18.46
CA VAL A 299 11.47 -6.52 17.78
C VAL A 299 11.60 -4.99 17.90
N THR A 300 12.35 -4.48 18.88
CA THR A 300 12.46 -3.04 19.20
C THR A 300 13.08 -2.21 18.06
N PRO A 301 14.22 -2.60 17.46
CA PRO A 301 14.74 -1.91 16.28
C PRO A 301 13.83 -2.01 15.05
N MET A 302 13.12 -3.13 14.86
CA MET A 302 12.27 -3.34 13.67
C MET A 302 11.03 -2.44 13.64
N LEU A 303 10.47 -2.08 14.80
CA LEU A 303 9.48 -0.99 14.86
C LEU A 303 10.07 0.34 14.36
N GLY A 304 11.33 0.63 14.70
CA GLY A 304 12.07 1.79 14.20
C GLY A 304 12.31 1.75 12.69
N VAL A 305 12.62 0.58 12.12
CA VAL A 305 12.75 0.36 10.66
C VAL A 305 11.41 0.62 9.96
N MET A 306 10.37 -0.09 10.36
CA MET A 306 9.04 -0.05 9.75
C MET A 306 8.44 1.37 9.79
N LEU A 307 8.52 2.05 10.94
CA LEU A 307 8.01 3.41 11.11
C LEU A 307 8.90 4.44 10.42
N GLY A 308 10.21 4.36 10.62
CA GLY A 308 11.18 5.28 10.01
C GLY A 308 11.08 5.30 8.48
N LEU A 309 10.79 4.15 7.87
CA LEU A 309 10.61 4.07 6.42
C LEU A 309 9.28 4.69 5.96
N ALA A 310 8.15 4.26 6.53
CA ALA A 310 6.82 4.77 6.14
C ALA A 310 6.74 6.30 6.33
N VAL A 311 7.11 6.76 7.53
CA VAL A 311 7.09 8.17 7.94
C VAL A 311 8.10 9.00 7.14
N GLY A 312 9.32 8.49 6.95
CA GLY A 312 10.38 9.19 6.23
C GLY A 312 10.07 9.41 4.75
N ILE A 313 9.38 8.47 4.10
CA ILE A 313 8.92 8.63 2.71
C ILE A 313 7.83 9.70 2.63
N ASP A 314 6.80 9.63 3.48
CA ASP A 314 5.66 10.56 3.42
C ASP A 314 6.09 12.01 3.73
N TYR A 315 6.90 12.22 4.78
CA TYR A 315 7.34 13.56 5.19
C TYR A 315 8.18 14.26 4.13
N SER A 316 9.14 13.56 3.55
CA SER A 316 9.96 14.08 2.44
C SER A 316 9.13 14.28 1.16
N LEU A 317 8.14 13.42 0.89
CA LEU A 317 7.18 13.56 -0.20
C LEU A 317 6.31 14.82 -0.08
N PHE A 318 5.79 15.15 1.11
CA PHE A 318 4.98 16.37 1.31
C PHE A 318 5.77 17.64 0.98
N VAL A 319 7.01 17.77 1.46
CA VAL A 319 7.90 18.91 1.16
C VAL A 319 8.27 18.95 -0.33
N LEU A 320 8.62 17.81 -0.93
CA LEU A 320 8.90 17.67 -2.37
C LEU A 320 7.70 18.10 -3.23
N ASN A 321 6.48 17.69 -2.87
CA ASN A 321 5.29 18.00 -3.65
C ASN A 321 4.95 19.50 -3.58
N ARG A 322 5.05 20.11 -2.39
CA ARG A 322 4.87 21.57 -2.22
C ARG A 322 5.90 22.36 -3.03
N HIS A 323 7.17 21.94 -2.99
CA HIS A 323 8.24 22.51 -3.81
C HIS A 323 7.94 22.40 -5.32
N ARG A 324 7.47 21.23 -5.78
CA ARG A 324 7.05 21.02 -7.19
C ARG A 324 5.86 21.90 -7.61
N GLN A 325 4.87 22.11 -6.74
CA GLN A 325 3.77 23.04 -6.99
C GLN A 325 4.28 24.49 -7.13
N GLN A 326 5.16 24.93 -6.22
CA GLN A 326 5.72 26.28 -6.23
C GLN A 326 6.63 26.53 -7.46
N LEU A 327 7.44 25.55 -7.88
CA LEU A 327 8.23 25.65 -9.13
C LEU A 327 7.35 25.80 -10.38
N ARG A 328 6.17 25.15 -10.44
CA ARG A 328 5.21 25.30 -11.54
C ARG A 328 4.57 26.69 -11.60
N ARG A 329 4.51 27.39 -10.46
CA ARG A 329 4.08 28.79 -10.35
C ARG A 329 5.21 29.79 -10.59
N GLY A 330 6.37 29.33 -11.06
CA GLY A 330 7.51 30.17 -11.45
C GLY A 330 8.45 30.59 -10.31
N VAL A 331 8.23 30.15 -9.08
CA VAL A 331 9.07 30.49 -7.92
C VAL A 331 10.51 29.98 -8.13
N GLU A 332 11.50 30.78 -7.72
CA GLU A 332 12.92 30.42 -7.75
C GLU A 332 13.20 29.15 -6.93
N VAL A 333 14.22 28.36 -7.28
CA VAL A 333 14.48 27.04 -6.68
C VAL A 333 14.74 27.12 -5.18
N ARG A 334 15.67 27.98 -4.72
CA ARG A 334 16.02 28.10 -3.29
C ARG A 334 14.91 28.77 -2.49
N GLU A 335 14.23 29.76 -3.08
CA GLU A 335 13.05 30.39 -2.48
C GLU A 335 11.91 29.38 -2.29
N SER A 336 11.63 28.58 -3.32
CA SER A 336 10.64 27.50 -3.31
C SER A 336 10.99 26.43 -2.27
N ILE A 337 12.26 26.04 -2.11
CA ILE A 337 12.67 25.12 -1.04
C ILE A 337 12.42 25.74 0.35
N GLY A 338 12.76 27.02 0.54
CA GLY A 338 12.46 27.76 1.77
C GLY A 338 10.96 27.81 2.08
N LEU A 339 10.13 28.17 1.09
CA LEU A 339 8.67 28.25 1.25
C LEU A 339 8.02 26.88 1.45
N ALA A 340 8.54 25.80 0.84
CA ALA A 340 8.05 24.44 1.06
C ALA A 340 8.31 23.96 2.50
N VAL A 341 9.51 24.20 3.04
CA VAL A 341 9.85 23.84 4.43
C VAL A 341 9.17 24.78 5.43
N GLY A 342 8.99 26.06 5.10
CA GLY A 342 8.25 27.03 5.93
C GLY A 342 6.75 26.76 6.02
N THR A 343 6.14 26.21 4.96
CA THR A 343 4.70 25.87 4.90
C THR A 343 4.47 24.40 5.25
N SER A 344 4.58 23.49 4.28
CA SER A 344 4.36 22.04 4.49
C SER A 344 5.33 21.40 5.50
N GLY A 345 6.56 21.91 5.63
CA GLY A 345 7.48 21.45 6.70
C GLY A 345 7.00 21.82 8.11
N THR A 346 6.19 22.87 8.28
CA THR A 346 5.54 23.16 9.57
C THR A 346 4.43 22.15 9.88
N ALA A 347 3.62 21.75 8.89
CA ALA A 347 2.63 20.69 9.05
C ALA A 347 3.30 19.34 9.40
N VAL A 348 4.38 18.97 8.68
CA VAL A 348 5.20 17.78 8.95
C VAL A 348 5.82 17.79 10.35
N PHE A 349 6.17 18.97 10.89
CA PHE A 349 6.66 19.07 12.28
C PHE A 349 5.58 18.72 13.31
N PHE A 350 4.34 19.19 13.13
CA PHE A 350 3.23 18.88 14.06
C PHE A 350 2.71 17.44 13.91
N ALA A 351 2.74 16.91 12.70
CA ALA A 351 2.58 15.48 12.41
C ALA A 351 3.56 14.64 13.24
N ALA A 352 4.87 14.81 12.99
CA ALA A 352 5.94 14.08 13.66
C ALA A 352 5.90 14.20 15.19
N LEU A 353 5.60 15.40 15.71
CA LEU A 353 5.44 15.62 17.14
C LEU A 353 4.25 14.84 17.72
N THR A 354 3.15 14.72 16.98
CA THR A 354 1.97 13.94 17.41
C THR A 354 2.30 12.45 17.44
N VAL A 355 2.98 11.91 16.42
CA VAL A 355 3.44 10.51 16.39
C VAL A 355 4.43 10.24 17.53
N MET A 356 5.46 11.08 17.68
CA MET A 356 6.48 10.93 18.71
C MET A 356 5.89 10.98 20.13
N VAL A 357 4.91 11.84 20.39
CA VAL A 357 4.24 11.92 21.69
C VAL A 357 3.33 10.71 21.94
N ALA A 358 2.63 10.19 20.93
CA ALA A 358 1.83 8.96 21.07
C ALA A 358 2.71 7.73 21.37
N LEU A 359 3.89 7.64 20.74
CA LEU A 359 4.87 6.57 20.98
C LEU A 359 5.57 6.73 22.34
N VAL A 360 6.06 7.92 22.70
CA VAL A 360 6.67 8.17 24.01
C VAL A 360 5.68 8.01 25.17
N ALA A 361 4.38 8.23 24.93
CA ALA A 361 3.33 7.95 25.92
C ALA A 361 3.21 6.46 26.30
N LEU A 362 3.83 5.52 25.56
CA LEU A 362 3.89 4.11 25.97
C LEU A 362 4.60 3.93 27.32
N ASN A 363 5.55 4.81 27.66
CA ASN A 363 6.19 4.85 28.99
C ASN A 363 5.18 5.08 30.14
N VAL A 364 3.98 5.63 29.88
CA VAL A 364 2.94 5.86 30.89
C VAL A 364 2.24 4.56 31.33
N THR A 365 2.44 3.45 30.61
CA THR A 365 2.02 2.12 31.06
C THR A 365 2.84 1.60 32.25
N GLY A 366 4.07 2.10 32.44
CA GLY A 366 5.03 1.57 33.42
C GLY A 366 5.77 0.30 32.96
N ILE A 367 5.48 -0.23 31.77
CA ILE A 367 6.06 -1.47 31.24
C ILE A 367 7.39 -1.14 30.51
N PRO A 368 8.57 -1.59 30.99
CA PRO A 368 9.86 -1.08 30.50
C PRO A 368 10.12 -1.34 29.01
N PHE A 369 9.95 -2.58 28.55
CA PHE A 369 10.19 -2.93 27.14
C PHE A 369 9.30 -2.13 26.18
N LEU A 370 8.03 -1.88 26.57
CA LEU A 370 7.07 -1.15 25.76
C LEU A 370 7.38 0.36 25.74
N GLY A 371 7.87 0.90 26.87
CA GLY A 371 8.43 2.24 26.95
C GLY A 371 9.68 2.41 26.06
N LEU A 372 10.58 1.43 26.03
CA LEU A 372 11.75 1.39 25.16
C LEU A 372 11.38 1.26 23.67
N MET A 373 10.42 0.40 23.32
CA MET A 373 9.83 0.31 21.98
C MET A 373 9.29 1.67 21.52
N GLY A 374 8.46 2.32 22.35
CA GLY A 374 7.91 3.65 22.07
C GLY A 374 8.97 4.74 21.93
N THR A 375 10.03 4.68 22.75
CA THR A 375 11.13 5.66 22.72
C THR A 375 12.02 5.47 21.49
N THR A 376 12.33 4.23 21.12
CA THR A 376 13.06 3.85 19.89
C THR A 376 12.29 4.24 18.63
N ALA A 377 11.00 3.92 18.58
CA ALA A 377 10.11 4.31 17.49
C ALA A 377 9.99 5.85 17.39
N GLY A 378 9.87 6.55 18.52
CA GLY A 378 9.87 8.01 18.59
C GLY A 378 11.18 8.64 18.11
N LEU A 379 12.33 8.01 18.41
CA LEU A 379 13.64 8.41 17.90
C LEU A 379 13.74 8.23 16.39
N ALA A 380 13.24 7.12 15.82
CA ALA A 380 13.20 6.92 14.38
C ALA A 380 12.36 8.00 13.66
N VAL A 381 11.19 8.32 14.20
CA VAL A 381 10.35 9.43 13.72
C VAL A 381 11.07 10.79 13.84
N LEU A 382 11.78 11.04 14.93
CA LEU A 382 12.56 12.27 15.13
C LEU A 382 13.72 12.39 14.11
N VAL A 383 14.44 11.30 13.84
CA VAL A 383 15.50 11.26 12.82
C VAL A 383 14.90 11.50 11.42
N ALA A 384 13.78 10.86 11.07
CA ALA A 384 13.07 11.08 9.82
C ALA A 384 12.57 12.53 9.64
N LEU A 385 12.08 13.15 10.72
CA LEU A 385 11.71 14.57 10.75
C LEU A 385 12.93 15.48 10.50
N LEU A 386 14.04 15.25 11.22
CA LEU A 386 15.25 16.06 11.09
C LEU A 386 15.86 15.95 9.69
N LEU A 387 15.86 14.76 9.10
CA LEU A 387 16.24 14.54 7.69
C LEU A 387 15.28 15.21 6.71
N THR A 388 13.98 15.23 6.98
CA THR A 388 13.00 15.98 6.16
C THR A 388 13.23 17.49 6.23
N LEU A 389 13.53 18.03 7.41
CA LEU A 389 13.73 19.47 7.59
C LEU A 389 15.12 19.97 7.16
N THR A 390 16.11 19.08 6.97
CA THR A 390 17.50 19.47 6.63
C THR A 390 18.06 18.79 5.38
N LEU A 391 18.04 17.46 5.29
CA LEU A 391 18.64 16.73 4.17
C LEU A 391 17.76 16.80 2.92
N THR A 392 16.44 16.68 3.05
CA THR A 392 15.51 16.84 1.91
C THR A 392 15.71 18.20 1.21
N PRO A 393 15.67 19.38 1.88
CA PRO A 393 15.94 20.65 1.23
C PRO A 393 17.36 20.78 0.64
N ALA A 394 18.38 20.14 1.23
CA ALA A 394 19.71 20.04 0.64
C ALA A 394 19.71 19.25 -0.69
N LEU A 395 19.10 18.06 -0.72
CA LEU A 395 19.01 17.22 -1.91
C LEU A 395 18.10 17.83 -2.99
N LEU A 396 17.01 18.50 -2.62
CA LEU A 396 16.17 19.28 -3.54
C LEU A 396 16.98 20.40 -4.23
N SER A 397 17.92 21.04 -3.53
CA SER A 397 18.80 22.06 -4.11
C SER A 397 19.76 21.48 -5.15
N LEU A 398 20.34 20.29 -4.90
CA LEU A 398 21.21 19.59 -5.86
C LEU A 398 20.44 19.02 -7.07
N ALA A 399 19.19 18.62 -6.86
CA ALA A 399 18.29 18.26 -7.95
C ALA A 399 17.86 19.49 -8.77
N GLY A 400 17.58 20.62 -8.10
CA GLY A 400 17.06 21.85 -8.70
C GLY A 400 15.81 21.58 -9.55
N ARG A 401 15.71 22.21 -10.73
CA ARG A 401 14.61 21.95 -11.67
C ARG A 401 14.51 20.49 -12.17
N ARG A 402 15.45 19.58 -11.82
CA ARG A 402 15.34 18.15 -12.17
C ARG A 402 14.20 17.42 -11.44
N VAL A 403 13.68 17.97 -10.34
CA VAL A 403 12.46 17.46 -9.66
C VAL A 403 11.19 17.57 -10.50
N LEU A 404 11.21 18.37 -11.58
CA LEU A 404 10.15 18.41 -12.60
C LEU A 404 10.52 17.54 -13.82
N PRO A 405 9.54 16.91 -14.51
CA PRO A 405 9.74 16.26 -15.80
C PRO A 405 10.33 17.23 -16.84
N LYS A 406 11.13 16.73 -17.80
CA LYS A 406 11.80 17.58 -18.83
C LYS A 406 10.83 18.58 -19.49
N LYS A 407 9.68 18.09 -19.97
CA LYS A 407 8.59 18.86 -20.61
C LYS A 407 8.03 20.01 -19.73
N GLN A 408 8.22 19.99 -18.40
CA GLN A 408 7.71 21.00 -17.45
C GLN A 408 8.75 22.01 -16.93
N ARG A 409 10.04 21.90 -17.29
CA ARG A 409 11.11 22.76 -16.72
C ARG A 409 11.17 24.18 -17.30
N ASN A 410 10.62 24.34 -18.50
CA ASN A 410 10.65 25.55 -19.33
C ASN A 410 9.23 26.04 -19.70
N ALA A 411 8.18 25.41 -19.15
CA ALA A 411 6.81 25.86 -19.36
C ALA A 411 6.57 27.22 -18.68
N ALA A 412 5.68 28.03 -19.25
CA ALA A 412 5.24 29.26 -18.60
C ALA A 412 4.52 28.94 -17.27
N PRO A 413 4.60 29.82 -16.25
CA PRO A 413 3.81 29.69 -15.04
C PRO A 413 2.32 29.60 -15.38
N HIS A 414 1.65 28.57 -14.87
CA HIS A 414 0.22 28.36 -15.11
C HIS A 414 -0.50 28.27 -13.77
N GLU A 415 -1.48 29.13 -13.56
CA GLU A 415 -2.40 28.99 -12.42
C GLU A 415 -3.36 27.84 -12.71
N GLU A 416 -3.52 26.94 -11.73
CA GLU A 416 -4.49 25.83 -11.79
C GLU A 416 -5.86 26.38 -11.38
N SER A 417 -6.71 26.72 -12.35
CA SER A 417 -8.10 27.12 -12.09
C SER A 417 -8.93 25.92 -11.63
N ILE A 418 -9.45 25.99 -10.41
CA ILE A 418 -10.26 24.91 -9.82
C ILE A 418 -11.71 25.06 -10.30
N ASP A 419 -12.16 24.19 -11.22
CA ASP A 419 -13.53 24.19 -11.76
C ASP A 419 -14.58 24.01 -10.65
N GLU A 420 -15.18 25.12 -10.21
CA GLU A 420 -16.02 25.23 -9.00
C GLU A 420 -17.25 24.30 -9.00
N HIS A 421 -17.75 23.90 -10.17
CA HIS A 421 -19.13 23.43 -10.31
C HIS A 421 -19.34 21.93 -10.02
N ASN A 422 -18.28 21.12 -9.99
CA ASN A 422 -18.42 19.65 -10.00
C ASN A 422 -18.16 18.98 -8.62
N VAL A 423 -19.20 18.94 -7.78
CA VAL A 423 -19.14 18.37 -6.43
C VAL A 423 -19.05 16.82 -6.46
N PRO A 424 -18.08 16.18 -5.77
CA PRO A 424 -17.93 14.71 -5.71
C PRO A 424 -19.17 13.97 -5.20
N LEU A 425 -19.44 12.76 -5.74
CA LEU A 425 -20.66 12.00 -5.47
C LEU A 425 -20.89 11.68 -3.98
N HIS A 426 -19.86 11.22 -3.26
CA HIS A 426 -19.93 10.94 -1.82
C HIS A 426 -20.28 12.20 -1.01
N LEU A 427 -19.82 13.38 -1.42
CA LEU A 427 -20.21 14.65 -0.79
C LEU A 427 -21.66 15.04 -1.12
N ARG A 428 -22.28 14.60 -2.22
CA ARG A 428 -23.66 15.02 -2.61
C ARG A 428 -24.73 14.50 -1.65
N HIS A 429 -24.54 13.31 -1.08
CA HIS A 429 -25.46 12.71 -0.10
C HIS A 429 -24.70 12.32 1.17
N PRO A 430 -24.18 13.29 1.93
CA PRO A 430 -23.17 13.04 2.95
C PRO A 430 -23.72 12.22 4.13
N TRP A 431 -25.03 12.27 4.38
CA TRP A 431 -25.67 11.41 5.38
C TRP A 431 -25.63 9.91 4.99
N ILE A 432 -25.74 9.58 3.70
CA ILE A 432 -25.60 8.20 3.21
C ILE A 432 -24.15 7.75 3.36
N THR A 433 -23.19 8.57 2.93
CA THR A 433 -21.75 8.26 3.08
C THR A 433 -21.36 8.11 4.55
N THR A 434 -21.85 8.99 5.44
CA THR A 434 -21.60 8.88 6.88
C THR A 434 -22.11 7.55 7.44
N LEU A 435 -23.37 7.18 7.14
CA LEU A 435 -23.95 5.92 7.62
C LEU A 435 -23.29 4.69 6.99
N ALA A 436 -22.96 4.71 5.70
CA ALA A 436 -22.31 3.59 5.01
C ALA A 436 -20.88 3.36 5.50
N CYS A 437 -20.08 4.42 5.66
CA CYS A 437 -18.73 4.33 6.22
C CYS A 437 -18.76 3.85 7.68
N ALA A 438 -19.67 4.38 8.50
CA ALA A 438 -19.85 3.91 9.87
C ALA A 438 -20.28 2.44 9.92
N ALA A 439 -21.23 2.01 9.09
CA ALA A 439 -21.69 0.62 9.04
C ALA A 439 -20.58 -0.35 8.61
N VAL A 440 -19.79 -0.01 7.58
CA VAL A 440 -18.65 -0.84 7.15
C VAL A 440 -17.61 -0.99 8.27
N LEU A 441 -17.22 0.11 8.92
CA LEU A 441 -16.25 0.05 10.01
C LEU A 441 -16.80 -0.66 11.26
N ILE A 442 -18.08 -0.47 11.61
CA ILE A 442 -18.73 -1.20 12.71
C ILE A 442 -18.75 -2.71 12.42
N VAL A 443 -19.12 -3.13 11.20
CA VAL A 443 -19.15 -4.56 10.83
C VAL A 443 -17.75 -5.18 10.90
N LEU A 444 -16.73 -4.48 10.39
CA LEU A 444 -15.33 -4.91 10.51
C LEU A 444 -14.81 -4.92 11.95
N ALA A 445 -15.43 -4.14 12.86
CA ALA A 445 -15.07 -4.10 14.27
C ALA A 445 -15.76 -5.16 15.14
N ILE A 446 -16.75 -5.91 14.63
CA ILE A 446 -17.45 -6.95 15.40
C ILE A 446 -16.49 -8.04 15.93
N PRO A 447 -15.55 -8.61 15.13
CA PRO A 447 -14.67 -9.67 15.62
C PRO A 447 -13.76 -9.24 16.78
N ALA A 448 -13.42 -7.94 16.88
CA ALA A 448 -12.62 -7.39 17.98
C ALA A 448 -13.26 -7.60 19.38
N GLN A 449 -14.54 -7.93 19.46
CA GLN A 449 -15.22 -8.32 20.70
C GLN A 449 -14.84 -9.72 21.20
N SER A 450 -14.24 -10.55 20.34
CA SER A 450 -13.74 -11.90 20.66
C SER A 450 -12.21 -12.00 20.73
N MET A 451 -11.52 -10.86 20.75
CA MET A 451 -10.08 -10.77 20.79
C MET A 451 -9.50 -11.41 22.06
N ARG A 452 -8.76 -12.51 21.92
CA ARG A 452 -7.86 -13.04 22.97
C ARG A 452 -6.49 -12.41 22.80
N LEU A 453 -5.83 -12.07 23.91
CA LEU A 453 -4.49 -11.47 23.91
C LEU A 453 -3.50 -12.43 24.56
N GLY A 454 -2.48 -12.84 23.81
CA GLY A 454 -1.43 -13.74 24.29
C GLY A 454 -0.10 -13.44 23.59
N LEU A 455 0.97 -14.09 24.05
CA LEU A 455 2.25 -14.08 23.34
C LEU A 455 2.37 -15.35 22.47
N PRO A 456 2.97 -15.26 21.26
CA PRO A 456 3.22 -16.43 20.43
C PRO A 456 4.02 -17.54 21.13
N ASP A 457 3.57 -18.76 20.94
CA ASP A 457 4.35 -19.99 21.09
C ASP A 457 4.81 -20.48 19.70
N ALA A 458 5.22 -21.74 19.61
CA ALA A 458 5.67 -22.37 18.37
C ALA A 458 4.52 -22.77 17.42
N SER A 459 3.25 -22.77 17.87
CA SER A 459 2.10 -23.22 17.07
C SER A 459 1.83 -22.35 15.84
N ILE A 460 2.28 -21.08 15.86
CA ILE A 460 2.06 -20.13 14.75
C ILE A 460 3.29 -19.91 13.85
N GLU A 461 4.40 -20.60 14.11
CA GLU A 461 5.61 -20.57 13.28
C GLU A 461 5.40 -21.35 11.96
N ALA A 462 6.26 -21.17 10.95
CA ALA A 462 6.01 -21.78 9.64
C ALA A 462 5.98 -23.33 9.67
N GLU A 463 5.09 -23.96 8.89
CA GLU A 463 4.88 -25.42 8.87
C GLU A 463 6.16 -26.25 8.57
N ASP A 464 7.12 -25.66 7.84
CA ASP A 464 8.41 -26.27 7.50
C ASP A 464 9.51 -26.03 8.54
N SER A 465 9.27 -25.12 9.50
CA SER A 465 10.18 -24.81 10.62
C SER A 465 10.34 -25.98 11.58
N THR A 466 11.42 -25.94 12.36
CA THR A 466 11.76 -27.01 13.31
C THR A 466 10.95 -26.87 14.61
N GLN A 467 10.67 -25.63 15.00
CA GLN A 467 9.85 -25.23 16.14
C GLN A 467 8.42 -25.77 16.03
N TYR A 468 7.76 -25.49 14.89
CA TYR A 468 6.39 -25.91 14.65
C TYR A 468 6.23 -27.43 14.70
N LYS A 469 7.13 -28.17 14.04
CA LYS A 469 7.08 -29.64 14.02
C LYS A 469 7.40 -30.26 15.37
N ALA A 470 8.35 -29.69 16.12
CA ALA A 470 8.61 -30.11 17.49
C ALA A 470 7.36 -29.92 18.37
N TYR A 471 6.71 -28.76 18.27
CA TYR A 471 5.48 -28.46 19.00
C TYR A 471 4.33 -29.42 18.65
N GLN A 472 4.08 -29.63 17.34
CA GLN A 472 3.03 -30.55 16.89
C GLN A 472 3.36 -32.01 17.25
N ARG A 473 4.63 -32.46 17.17
CA ARG A 473 5.05 -33.80 17.65
C ARG A 473 4.82 -33.98 19.14
N ILE A 474 5.17 -32.99 19.96
CA ILE A 474 4.90 -33.00 21.40
C ILE A 474 3.38 -33.09 21.64
N ALA A 475 2.58 -32.29 20.93
CA ALA A 475 1.12 -32.29 21.06
C ALA A 475 0.46 -33.61 20.60
N GLU A 476 0.92 -34.21 19.49
CA GLU A 476 0.43 -35.48 18.94
C GLU A 476 0.83 -36.69 19.81
N ASP A 477 2.10 -36.79 20.20
CA ASP A 477 2.68 -38.02 20.75
C ASP A 477 2.72 -38.04 22.30
N PHE A 478 2.56 -36.87 22.96
CA PHE A 478 2.67 -36.70 24.42
C PHE A 478 1.54 -35.85 25.05
N GLY A 479 0.89 -34.95 24.29
CA GLY A 479 -0.22 -34.11 24.75
C GLY A 479 0.06 -32.61 24.61
N ALA A 480 -0.98 -31.78 24.48
CA ALA A 480 -0.80 -30.36 24.13
C ALA A 480 -0.09 -29.55 25.22
N GLY A 481 -0.46 -29.73 26.49
CA GLY A 481 0.13 -29.02 27.63
C GLY A 481 1.58 -29.36 27.96
N GLU A 482 2.14 -30.44 27.39
CA GLU A 482 3.59 -30.67 27.41
C GLU A 482 4.36 -29.52 26.74
N ASN A 483 3.78 -28.79 25.79
CA ASN A 483 4.44 -27.62 25.21
C ASN A 483 4.55 -26.41 26.18
N GLY A 484 3.91 -26.45 27.35
CA GLY A 484 3.80 -25.30 28.25
C GLY A 484 3.75 -25.58 29.75
N PRO A 485 4.57 -26.49 30.32
CA PRO A 485 4.46 -26.90 31.71
C PRO A 485 4.65 -25.72 32.68
N ILE A 486 3.82 -25.70 33.71
CA ILE A 486 3.74 -24.65 34.71
C ILE A 486 4.66 -25.01 35.89
N ALA A 487 5.51 -24.06 36.32
CA ALA A 487 6.36 -24.24 37.49
C ALA A 487 5.68 -23.61 38.72
N VAL A 488 5.22 -24.45 39.64
CA VAL A 488 4.51 -24.04 40.85
C VAL A 488 5.51 -24.00 42.01
N VAL A 489 5.86 -22.80 42.46
CA VAL A 489 6.78 -22.55 43.57
C VAL A 489 6.00 -22.59 44.88
N VAL A 490 6.48 -23.33 45.87
CA VAL A 490 5.82 -23.54 47.15
C VAL A 490 6.72 -23.03 48.28
N ASP A 491 6.26 -22.01 48.98
CA ASP A 491 6.93 -21.39 50.13
C ASP A 491 6.42 -22.05 51.41
N LEU A 492 7.35 -22.65 52.17
CA LEU A 492 7.09 -23.47 53.34
C LEU A 492 7.59 -22.82 54.64
N PRO A 493 6.93 -23.06 55.79
CA PRO A 493 7.38 -22.56 57.09
C PRO A 493 8.85 -22.92 57.44
N GLU A 494 9.58 -21.97 58.02
CA GLU A 494 10.95 -22.19 58.47
C GLU A 494 11.05 -23.32 59.52
N GLY A 495 12.06 -24.19 59.37
CA GLY A 495 12.48 -25.13 60.41
C GLY A 495 11.79 -26.51 60.40
N LEU A 496 10.96 -26.81 59.40
CA LEU A 496 10.33 -28.13 59.21
C LEU A 496 11.35 -29.27 59.05
N SER A 497 11.02 -30.46 59.54
CA SER A 497 11.76 -31.68 59.18
C SER A 497 11.49 -32.06 57.71
N LYS A 498 12.35 -32.92 57.15
CA LYS A 498 12.15 -33.42 55.77
C LYS A 498 10.82 -34.19 55.60
N ALA A 499 10.28 -34.78 56.66
CA ALA A 499 8.98 -35.45 56.60
C ALA A 499 7.83 -34.43 56.51
N GLU A 500 7.80 -33.44 57.40
CA GLU A 500 6.73 -32.41 57.44
C GLU A 500 6.74 -31.51 56.19
N ALA A 501 7.93 -31.18 55.66
CA ALA A 501 8.05 -30.46 54.39
C ALA A 501 7.52 -31.29 53.20
N GLN A 502 7.82 -32.59 53.15
CA GLN A 502 7.32 -33.49 52.10
C GLN A 502 5.81 -33.73 52.22
N GLU A 503 5.27 -33.77 53.44
CA GLU A 503 3.84 -33.86 53.72
C GLU A 503 3.08 -32.63 53.20
N LYS A 504 3.59 -31.42 53.45
CA LYS A 504 3.01 -30.18 52.89
C LYS A 504 3.12 -30.10 51.36
N ILE A 505 4.26 -30.49 50.78
CA ILE A 505 4.39 -30.62 49.31
C ILE A 505 3.36 -31.61 48.76
N ASN A 506 3.10 -32.73 49.45
CA ASN A 506 2.07 -33.67 49.02
C ASN A 506 0.65 -33.08 49.08
N VAL A 507 0.30 -32.34 50.15
CA VAL A 507 -1.01 -31.66 50.25
C VAL A 507 -1.20 -30.64 49.12
N VAL A 508 -0.15 -29.88 48.77
CA VAL A 508 -0.21 -28.95 47.62
C VAL A 508 -0.34 -29.72 46.30
N SER A 509 0.47 -30.76 46.07
CA SER A 509 0.37 -31.61 44.87
C SER A 509 -1.00 -32.28 44.71
N ASP A 510 -1.68 -32.65 45.80
CA ASP A 510 -3.04 -33.20 45.78
C ASP A 510 -4.08 -32.14 45.36
N GLN A 511 -3.92 -30.89 45.79
CA GLN A 511 -4.80 -29.79 45.39
C GLN A 511 -4.55 -29.33 43.94
N LEU A 512 -3.30 -29.41 43.47
CA LEU A 512 -2.93 -29.18 42.07
C LEU A 512 -3.50 -30.27 41.14
N ALA A 513 -3.38 -31.54 41.53
CA ALA A 513 -3.94 -32.68 40.78
C ALA A 513 -5.49 -32.74 40.83
N ALA A 514 -6.13 -31.88 41.61
CA ALA A 514 -7.59 -31.74 41.69
C ALA A 514 -8.14 -30.53 40.91
N GLN A 515 -7.29 -29.76 40.20
CA GLN A 515 -7.74 -28.70 39.30
C GLN A 515 -8.32 -29.29 38.00
N GLU A 516 -9.21 -28.53 37.35
CA GLU A 516 -9.58 -28.81 35.95
C GLU A 516 -8.41 -28.43 35.02
N ASP A 517 -8.30 -29.05 33.85
CA ASP A 517 -7.18 -28.89 32.88
C ASP A 517 -5.79 -29.34 33.36
N VAL A 518 -5.64 -30.13 34.43
CA VAL A 518 -4.35 -30.72 34.85
C VAL A 518 -4.23 -32.17 34.41
N ALA A 519 -3.30 -32.46 33.52
CA ALA A 519 -2.99 -33.82 33.07
C ALA A 519 -2.10 -34.56 34.09
N ASN A 520 -0.96 -33.98 34.46
CA ASN A 520 0.02 -34.59 35.37
C ASN A 520 0.61 -33.57 36.36
N VAL A 521 0.94 -34.03 37.57
CA VAL A 521 1.72 -33.27 38.57
C VAL A 521 2.97 -34.06 38.92
N LEU A 522 4.14 -33.54 38.53
CA LEU A 522 5.43 -34.19 38.76
C LEU A 522 5.98 -33.84 40.16
N PRO A 523 6.70 -34.77 40.83
CA PRO A 523 7.21 -34.54 42.17
C PRO A 523 8.19 -33.37 42.20
N GLY A 524 7.92 -32.41 43.09
CA GLY A 524 8.73 -31.20 43.18
C GLY A 524 10.10 -31.40 43.81
N GLN A 525 11.04 -30.54 43.44
CA GLN A 525 12.30 -30.38 44.17
C GLN A 525 12.10 -29.54 45.44
N LEU A 526 13.03 -29.64 46.39
CA LEU A 526 13.04 -28.89 47.66
C LEU A 526 14.45 -28.34 47.91
N THR A 527 14.56 -27.14 48.48
CA THR A 527 15.82 -26.58 48.97
C THR A 527 16.41 -27.42 50.13
N ASP A 528 17.72 -27.31 50.35
CA ASP A 528 18.42 -27.97 51.48
C ASP A 528 17.87 -27.54 52.85
N ASP A 529 17.46 -26.28 52.98
CA ASP A 529 16.80 -25.72 54.17
C ASP A 529 15.30 -26.03 54.26
N ARG A 530 14.69 -26.46 53.15
CA ARG A 530 13.26 -26.80 52.94
C ARG A 530 12.30 -25.61 53.06
N ALA A 531 12.78 -24.38 52.93
CA ALA A 531 11.94 -23.19 52.89
C ALA A 531 11.19 -23.03 51.55
N THR A 532 11.73 -23.58 50.45
CA THR A 532 11.17 -23.44 49.11
C THR A 532 11.15 -24.78 48.38
N GLY A 533 10.07 -25.08 47.66
CA GLY A 533 9.96 -26.20 46.74
C GLY A 533 9.43 -25.77 45.37
N VAL A 534 9.63 -26.61 44.34
CA VAL A 534 9.17 -26.35 42.96
C VAL A 534 8.53 -27.60 42.40
N ILE A 535 7.21 -27.59 42.27
CA ILE A 535 6.37 -28.64 41.65
C ILE A 535 6.18 -28.29 40.17
N GLN A 536 6.20 -29.29 39.28
CA GLN A 536 5.92 -29.07 37.86
C GLN A 536 4.55 -29.64 37.51
N VAL A 537 3.68 -28.81 36.94
CA VAL A 537 2.32 -29.16 36.53
C VAL A 537 2.24 -29.13 35.00
N ILE A 538 1.70 -30.19 34.40
CA ILE A 538 1.49 -30.33 32.97
C ILE A 538 -0.02 -30.22 32.71
N PRO A 539 -0.49 -29.18 31.99
CA PRO A 539 -1.92 -29.07 31.65
C PRO A 539 -2.38 -30.13 30.63
N GLU A 540 -3.70 -30.26 30.43
CA GLU A 540 -4.23 -30.94 29.24
C GLU A 540 -4.11 -30.02 28.00
N SER A 541 -4.50 -28.75 28.12
CA SER A 541 -4.48 -27.74 27.05
C SER A 541 -3.10 -27.13 26.75
N GLY A 542 -2.92 -26.56 25.54
CA GLY A 542 -1.66 -25.91 25.15
C GLY A 542 -1.41 -24.54 25.79
N PRO A 543 -0.14 -24.06 25.86
CA PRO A 543 0.24 -22.81 26.54
C PRO A 543 -0.46 -21.53 26.05
N ALA A 544 -0.96 -21.51 24.81
CA ALA A 544 -1.70 -20.39 24.22
C ALA A 544 -3.24 -20.55 24.31
N GLU A 545 -3.73 -21.57 25.03
CA GLU A 545 -5.16 -21.84 25.21
C GLU A 545 -5.74 -21.20 26.48
N ALA A 546 -7.04 -20.90 26.43
CA ALA A 546 -7.72 -20.21 27.52
C ALA A 546 -7.90 -21.08 28.78
N ALA A 547 -7.90 -22.41 28.65
CA ALA A 547 -7.98 -23.31 29.81
C ALA A 547 -6.70 -23.23 30.66
N THR A 548 -5.52 -23.19 30.02
CA THR A 548 -4.24 -22.91 30.70
C THR A 548 -4.22 -21.52 31.35
N GLU A 549 -4.82 -20.49 30.75
CA GLU A 549 -4.97 -19.17 31.40
C GLU A 549 -5.86 -19.23 32.65
N GLU A 550 -6.97 -19.98 32.58
CA GLU A 550 -7.90 -20.17 33.71
C GLU A 550 -7.29 -21.04 34.82
N LEU A 551 -6.49 -22.05 34.48
CA LEU A 551 -5.73 -22.91 35.41
C LEU A 551 -4.64 -22.13 36.16
N VAL A 552 -3.87 -21.26 35.49
CA VAL A 552 -2.90 -20.38 36.19
C VAL A 552 -3.62 -19.42 37.14
N GLY A 553 -4.85 -19.01 36.80
CA GLY A 553 -5.74 -18.29 37.72
C GLY A 553 -6.14 -19.12 38.94
N SER A 554 -6.65 -20.34 38.73
CA SER A 554 -7.17 -21.18 39.82
C SER A 554 -6.08 -21.64 40.78
N ILE A 555 -4.87 -21.95 40.29
CA ILE A 555 -3.71 -22.27 41.14
C ILE A 555 -3.34 -21.08 42.04
N ARG A 556 -3.42 -19.84 41.54
CA ARG A 556 -3.15 -18.63 42.35
C ARG A 556 -4.24 -18.36 43.39
N ASP A 557 -5.50 -18.65 43.07
CA ASP A 557 -6.63 -18.51 44.00
C ASP A 557 -6.54 -19.51 45.18
N LEU A 558 -5.83 -20.64 45.05
CA LEU A 558 -5.58 -21.59 46.15
C LEU A 558 -4.88 -20.95 47.36
N ASN A 559 -4.13 -19.87 47.18
CA ASN A 559 -3.41 -19.18 48.27
C ASN A 559 -4.32 -18.82 49.45
N GLY A 560 -5.58 -18.43 49.21
CA GLY A 560 -6.50 -18.06 50.28
C GLY A 560 -6.82 -19.21 51.25
N ASP A 561 -6.85 -20.45 50.75
CA ASP A 561 -7.05 -21.65 51.55
C ASP A 561 -5.72 -22.22 52.08
N LEU A 562 -4.64 -22.18 51.29
CA LEU A 562 -3.32 -22.71 51.70
C LEU A 562 -2.64 -21.84 52.79
N GLU A 563 -2.68 -20.51 52.69
CA GLU A 563 -2.17 -19.64 53.76
C GLU A 563 -2.97 -19.83 55.05
N SER A 564 -4.29 -19.99 54.95
CA SER A 564 -5.18 -19.99 56.12
C SER A 564 -5.35 -21.35 56.81
N GLN A 565 -5.07 -22.45 56.11
CA GLN A 565 -5.15 -23.81 56.65
C GLN A 565 -3.77 -24.43 56.91
N GLU A 566 -2.79 -24.18 56.04
CA GLU A 566 -1.48 -24.85 56.07
C GLU A 566 -0.28 -23.93 56.36
N ASP A 567 -0.44 -22.60 56.43
CA ASP A 567 0.69 -21.64 56.57
C ASP A 567 1.68 -21.78 55.38
N VAL A 568 1.14 -22.05 54.18
CA VAL A 568 1.89 -22.26 52.92
C VAL A 568 1.43 -21.25 51.88
N HIS A 569 2.39 -20.65 51.16
CA HIS A 569 2.12 -19.76 50.02
C HIS A 569 2.58 -20.43 48.72
N VAL A 570 1.82 -20.25 47.65
CA VAL A 570 2.06 -20.84 46.33
C VAL A 570 2.14 -19.75 45.27
N GLY A 571 3.27 -19.69 44.57
CA GLY A 571 3.48 -18.79 43.44
C GLY A 571 3.52 -19.56 42.11
N VAL A 572 3.02 -18.95 41.04
CA VAL A 572 3.01 -19.58 39.71
C VAL A 572 4.02 -18.90 38.80
N ALA A 573 4.96 -19.70 38.29
CA ALA A 573 6.12 -19.28 37.50
C ALA A 573 6.31 -20.13 36.23
N GLY A 574 7.38 -19.86 35.50
CA GLY A 574 7.64 -20.42 34.17
C GLY A 574 7.23 -19.48 33.03
N THR A 575 7.54 -19.87 31.80
CA THR A 575 7.28 -19.06 30.59
C THR A 575 5.78 -18.83 30.35
N THR A 576 4.95 -19.87 30.52
CA THR A 576 3.49 -19.79 30.43
C THR A 576 2.90 -18.74 31.38
N ALA A 577 3.28 -18.79 32.66
CA ALA A 577 2.82 -17.84 33.68
C ALA A 577 3.31 -16.41 33.40
N ALA A 578 4.57 -16.25 32.97
CA ALA A 578 5.11 -14.95 32.57
C ALA A 578 4.32 -14.35 31.38
N ASN A 579 3.98 -15.18 30.38
CA ASN A 579 3.21 -14.74 29.21
C ASN A 579 1.80 -14.27 29.59
N ILE A 580 1.17 -14.93 30.56
CA ILE A 580 -0.14 -14.57 31.12
C ILE A 580 -0.05 -13.25 31.90
N ASP A 581 0.92 -13.10 32.82
CA ASP A 581 1.17 -11.86 33.58
C ASP A 581 1.38 -10.65 32.65
N VAL A 582 2.19 -10.82 31.61
CA VAL A 582 2.44 -9.81 30.59
C VAL A 582 1.15 -9.41 29.88
N SER A 583 0.32 -10.38 29.51
CA SER A 583 -0.91 -10.18 28.74
C SER A 583 -2.00 -9.50 29.56
N GLN A 584 -2.21 -9.95 30.81
CA GLN A 584 -3.13 -9.32 31.75
C GLN A 584 -2.72 -7.87 32.05
N LEU A 585 -1.44 -7.62 32.36
CA LEU A 585 -0.95 -6.29 32.68
C LEU A 585 -1.06 -5.32 31.48
N LEU A 586 -0.75 -5.78 30.27
CA LEU A 586 -0.96 -5.00 29.04
C LEU A 586 -2.45 -4.64 28.85
N GLY A 587 -3.34 -5.60 29.09
CA GLY A 587 -4.79 -5.39 29.09
C GLY A 587 -5.24 -4.31 30.07
N GLU A 588 -4.76 -4.36 31.33
CA GLU A 588 -5.06 -3.34 32.34
C GLU A 588 -4.58 -1.93 31.96
N LYS A 589 -3.38 -1.82 31.37
CA LYS A 589 -2.78 -0.49 31.09
C LYS A 589 -3.27 0.10 29.76
N LEU A 590 -3.85 -0.70 28.86
CA LEU A 590 -4.38 -0.24 27.57
C LEU A 590 -5.44 0.89 27.69
N PRO A 591 -6.45 0.85 28.59
CA PRO A 591 -7.38 1.96 28.81
C PRO A 591 -6.70 3.26 29.28
N LEU A 592 -5.68 3.17 30.15
CA LEU A 592 -4.90 4.33 30.61
C LEU A 592 -4.12 4.94 29.44
N TYR A 593 -3.40 4.11 28.69
CA TYR A 593 -2.62 4.54 27.52
C TYR A 593 -3.52 5.20 26.46
N LEU A 594 -4.63 4.55 26.10
CA LEU A 594 -5.61 5.09 25.16
C LEU A 594 -6.16 6.43 25.66
N GLY A 595 -6.55 6.53 26.93
CA GLY A 595 -7.03 7.77 27.53
C GLY A 595 -6.02 8.92 27.44
N VAL A 596 -4.74 8.65 27.71
CA VAL A 596 -3.64 9.64 27.65
C VAL A 596 -3.38 10.09 26.21
N VAL A 597 -3.20 9.16 25.26
CA VAL A 597 -2.94 9.49 23.84
C VAL A 597 -4.12 10.25 23.24
N MET A 598 -5.36 9.81 23.50
CA MET A 598 -6.57 10.45 22.98
C MET A 598 -6.77 11.84 23.59
N LEU A 599 -6.43 12.06 24.87
CA LEU A 599 -6.50 13.39 25.50
C LEU A 599 -5.45 14.35 24.95
N ILE A 600 -4.18 13.95 24.93
CA ILE A 600 -3.07 14.81 24.47
C ILE A 600 -3.27 15.18 23.00
N SER A 601 -3.65 14.21 22.16
CA SER A 601 -3.91 14.48 20.76
C SER A 601 -5.13 15.36 20.53
N LEU A 602 -6.23 15.16 21.27
CA LEU A 602 -7.40 16.05 21.20
C LEU A 602 -6.99 17.50 21.50
N LEU A 603 -6.12 17.72 22.49
CA LEU A 603 -5.57 19.04 22.83
C LEU A 603 -4.66 19.60 21.72
N LEU A 604 -3.77 18.80 21.12
CA LEU A 604 -2.92 19.22 20.00
C LEU A 604 -3.74 19.62 18.77
N LEU A 605 -4.72 18.79 18.39
CA LEU A 605 -5.60 19.04 17.24
C LEU A 605 -6.54 20.23 17.48
N LEU A 606 -7.02 20.41 18.71
CA LEU A 606 -7.82 21.55 19.12
C LEU A 606 -7.00 22.85 19.11
N MET A 607 -5.72 22.80 19.48
CA MET A 607 -4.78 23.92 19.32
C MET A 607 -4.54 24.27 17.84
N VAL A 608 -4.34 23.27 16.98
CA VAL A 608 -4.09 23.49 15.54
C VAL A 608 -5.33 23.99 14.81
N PHE A 609 -6.43 23.24 14.84
CA PHE A 609 -7.64 23.59 14.10
C PHE A 609 -8.48 24.69 14.76
N ARG A 610 -8.23 25.01 16.04
CA ARG A 610 -8.99 25.98 16.87
C ARG A 610 -10.51 25.73 16.73
N SER A 611 -10.90 24.46 16.86
CA SER A 611 -12.27 23.93 16.86
C SER A 611 -12.35 22.78 17.87
N VAL A 612 -13.49 22.58 18.51
CA VAL A 612 -13.74 21.42 19.38
C VAL A 612 -14.26 20.21 18.59
N LEU A 613 -15.10 20.45 17.59
CA LEU A 613 -15.80 19.38 16.87
C LEU A 613 -14.91 18.64 15.87
N VAL A 614 -14.02 19.34 15.16
CA VAL A 614 -13.09 18.72 14.19
C VAL A 614 -12.18 17.68 14.86
N PRO A 615 -11.51 17.97 16.00
CA PRO A 615 -10.76 16.96 16.76
C PRO A 615 -11.63 15.78 17.20
N VAL A 616 -12.77 16.01 17.86
CA VAL A 616 -13.63 14.91 18.36
C VAL A 616 -14.06 13.96 17.23
N ILE A 617 -14.43 14.48 16.07
CA ILE A 617 -14.84 13.66 14.91
C ILE A 617 -13.64 12.93 14.30
N ALA A 618 -12.47 13.55 14.26
CA ALA A 618 -11.23 12.91 13.81
C ALA A 618 -10.83 11.74 14.71
N THR A 619 -10.91 11.94 16.03
CA THR A 619 -10.57 10.98 17.08
C THR A 619 -11.57 9.82 17.14
N LEU A 620 -12.88 10.07 16.99
CA LEU A 620 -13.90 9.02 16.93
C LEU A 620 -13.83 8.20 15.63
N GLY A 621 -13.59 8.86 14.48
CA GLY A 621 -13.37 8.16 13.21
C GLY A 621 -12.15 7.25 13.27
N PHE A 622 -11.05 7.77 13.81
CA PHE A 622 -9.81 7.02 14.06
C PHE A 622 -10.03 5.78 14.93
N LEU A 623 -10.70 5.93 16.09
CA LEU A 623 -10.97 4.82 17.01
C LEU A 623 -11.79 3.72 16.32
N LEU A 624 -12.71 4.10 15.43
CA LEU A 624 -13.51 3.16 14.67
C LEU A 624 -12.70 2.44 13.57
N SER A 625 -11.70 3.08 12.95
CA SER A 625 -10.73 2.39 12.07
C SER A 625 -9.75 1.50 12.83
N VAL A 626 -9.36 1.86 14.06
CA VAL A 626 -8.57 1.01 14.98
C VAL A 626 -9.33 -0.27 15.30
N LEU A 627 -10.57 -0.16 15.76
CA LEU A 627 -11.39 -1.32 16.11
C LEU A 627 -11.72 -2.17 14.87
N ALA A 628 -11.95 -1.55 13.72
CA ALA A 628 -12.14 -2.25 12.45
C ALA A 628 -10.88 -2.98 11.95
N SER A 629 -9.68 -2.46 12.24
CA SER A 629 -8.43 -3.13 11.92
C SER A 629 -8.18 -4.31 12.87
N LEU A 630 -8.36 -4.12 14.18
CA LEU A 630 -8.27 -5.21 15.17
C LEU A 630 -9.27 -6.34 14.86
N GLY A 631 -10.50 -6.01 14.46
CA GLY A 631 -11.48 -7.02 14.05
C GLY A 631 -11.10 -7.74 12.74
N ALA A 632 -10.40 -7.07 11.82
CA ALA A 632 -9.79 -7.75 10.68
C ALA A 632 -8.62 -8.67 11.09
N VAL A 633 -7.79 -8.28 12.08
CA VAL A 633 -6.73 -9.15 12.64
C VAL A 633 -7.35 -10.37 13.31
N VAL A 634 -8.37 -10.21 14.18
CA VAL A 634 -9.07 -11.35 14.81
C VAL A 634 -9.65 -12.29 13.77
N ALA A 635 -10.33 -11.76 12.75
CA ALA A 635 -10.89 -12.59 11.69
C ALA A 635 -9.81 -13.42 10.96
N VAL A 636 -8.65 -12.84 10.63
CA VAL A 636 -7.58 -13.56 9.91
C VAL A 636 -6.79 -14.50 10.82
N TYR A 637 -6.27 -14.00 11.94
CA TYR A 637 -5.27 -14.69 12.77
C TYR A 637 -5.89 -15.54 13.90
N GLN A 638 -7.07 -15.20 14.40
CA GLN A 638 -7.73 -15.93 15.51
C GLN A 638 -8.97 -16.72 15.05
N TRP A 639 -9.60 -16.37 13.92
CA TRP A 639 -10.67 -17.16 13.28
C TRP A 639 -10.22 -17.86 11.98
N GLY A 640 -8.96 -17.70 11.55
CA GLY A 640 -8.39 -18.35 10.36
C GLY A 640 -8.93 -17.88 8.99
N TRP A 641 -9.68 -16.76 8.92
CA TRP A 641 -10.35 -16.34 7.69
C TRP A 641 -9.37 -15.97 6.58
N GLY A 642 -9.25 -16.84 5.58
CA GLY A 642 -8.31 -16.66 4.48
C GLY A 642 -6.86 -16.92 4.88
N GLY A 643 -6.61 -17.70 5.94
CA GLY A 643 -5.26 -17.96 6.47
C GLY A 643 -4.24 -18.42 5.42
N ALA A 644 -4.67 -19.26 4.46
CA ALA A 644 -3.87 -19.70 3.31
C ALA A 644 -3.38 -18.57 2.36
N LEU A 645 -3.86 -17.33 2.50
CA LEU A 645 -3.34 -16.14 1.81
C LEU A 645 -2.30 -15.37 2.65
N PHE A 646 -2.31 -15.56 3.98
CA PHE A 646 -1.55 -14.76 4.95
C PHE A 646 -0.54 -15.60 5.78
N GLY A 647 -0.39 -16.89 5.47
CA GLY A 647 0.50 -17.80 6.20
C GLY A 647 -0.06 -18.29 7.55
N VAL A 648 -1.35 -18.07 7.82
CA VAL A 648 -2.03 -18.59 9.02
C VAL A 648 -2.59 -19.97 8.70
N HIS A 649 -2.05 -20.98 9.37
CA HIS A 649 -2.46 -22.37 9.32
C HIS A 649 -3.22 -22.71 10.62
N ASP A 650 -2.56 -22.54 11.76
CA ASP A 650 -3.18 -22.59 13.09
C ASP A 650 -3.60 -21.19 13.61
N PRO A 651 -4.89 -20.98 13.98
CA PRO A 651 -5.36 -19.68 14.48
C PRO A 651 -5.10 -19.46 15.99
N GLY A 652 -4.04 -18.72 16.32
CA GLY A 652 -3.63 -18.41 17.70
C GLY A 652 -4.25 -17.14 18.33
N PRO A 653 -3.89 -16.80 19.58
CA PRO A 653 -4.22 -15.52 20.21
C PRO A 653 -3.49 -14.34 19.54
N ILE A 654 -3.98 -13.11 19.74
CA ILE A 654 -3.33 -11.92 19.21
C ILE A 654 -2.23 -11.43 20.15
N LEU A 655 -1.05 -11.17 19.59
CA LEU A 655 0.11 -10.56 20.26
C LEU A 655 -0.28 -9.44 21.24
N SER A 656 -0.12 -9.65 22.55
CA SER A 656 -0.76 -8.84 23.61
C SER A 656 -0.51 -7.34 23.56
N PHE A 657 0.65 -6.91 23.06
CA PHE A 657 1.00 -5.49 22.92
C PHE A 657 0.59 -4.88 21.56
N LEU A 658 0.05 -5.66 20.62
CA LEU A 658 -0.41 -5.19 19.31
C LEU A 658 -1.46 -4.08 19.42
N PRO A 659 -2.54 -4.18 20.25
CA PRO A 659 -3.53 -3.10 20.34
C PRO A 659 -2.90 -1.77 20.79
N THR A 660 -1.98 -1.84 21.76
CA THR A 660 -1.30 -0.68 22.35
C THR A 660 -0.33 -0.02 21.34
N LEU A 661 0.51 -0.82 20.66
CA LEU A 661 1.37 -0.33 19.57
C LEU A 661 0.55 0.24 18.41
N MET A 662 -0.45 -0.51 17.95
CA MET A 662 -1.26 -0.14 16.78
C MET A 662 -2.05 1.14 17.03
N VAL A 663 -2.59 1.35 18.24
CA VAL A 663 -3.18 2.64 18.65
C VAL A 663 -2.15 3.76 18.55
N GLY A 664 -0.97 3.62 19.17
CA GLY A 664 0.05 4.68 19.18
C GLY A 664 0.55 5.06 17.78
N ILE A 665 0.88 4.04 16.99
CA ILE A 665 1.38 4.17 15.62
C ILE A 665 0.30 4.78 14.72
N LEU A 666 -0.85 4.12 14.59
CA LEU A 666 -1.89 4.59 13.67
C LEU A 666 -2.39 5.96 14.09
N PHE A 667 -2.48 6.26 15.40
CA PHE A 667 -2.94 7.58 15.84
C PHE A 667 -2.05 8.68 15.23
N GLY A 668 -0.73 8.54 15.36
CA GLY A 668 0.23 9.47 14.78
C GLY A 668 0.02 9.63 13.27
N LEU A 669 0.16 8.53 12.53
CA LEU A 669 0.10 8.51 11.06
C LEU A 669 -1.23 9.07 10.51
N ALA A 670 -2.34 8.75 11.17
CA ALA A 670 -3.68 9.15 10.75
C ALA A 670 -3.92 10.67 10.86
N MET A 671 -3.26 11.36 11.80
CA MET A 671 -3.47 12.80 11.97
C MET A 671 -2.83 13.64 10.87
N ASP A 672 -1.83 13.12 10.18
CA ASP A 672 -1.06 13.84 9.17
C ASP A 672 -1.96 14.18 7.96
N TYR A 673 -2.75 13.21 7.52
CA TYR A 673 -3.75 13.40 6.47
C TYR A 673 -4.94 14.26 6.92
N GLN A 674 -5.30 14.22 8.22
CA GLN A 674 -6.28 15.14 8.78
C GLN A 674 -5.78 16.59 8.70
N LEU A 675 -4.50 16.85 9.01
CA LEU A 675 -3.89 18.17 8.87
C LEU A 675 -3.99 18.63 7.41
N PHE A 676 -3.43 17.89 6.44
CA PHE A 676 -3.41 18.33 5.03
C PHE A 676 -4.79 18.45 4.37
N LEU A 677 -5.79 17.64 4.75
CA LEU A 677 -7.14 17.78 4.21
C LEU A 677 -7.91 18.91 4.89
N VAL A 678 -7.95 18.95 6.22
CA VAL A 678 -8.80 19.90 6.95
C VAL A 678 -8.20 21.29 7.02
N SER A 679 -6.88 21.45 6.93
CA SER A 679 -6.26 22.78 6.82
C SER A 679 -6.67 23.45 5.50
N GLY A 680 -6.59 22.76 4.35
CA GLY A 680 -7.10 23.29 3.07
C GLY A 680 -8.61 23.57 3.06
N MET A 681 -9.41 22.83 3.84
CA MET A 681 -10.85 23.16 4.04
C MET A 681 -11.04 24.41 4.91
N ARG A 682 -10.10 24.70 5.81
CA ARG A 682 -10.09 25.86 6.71
C ARG A 682 -9.55 27.10 6.00
N GLU A 683 -8.48 26.99 5.23
CA GLU A 683 -7.95 28.02 4.31
C GLU A 683 -9.10 28.57 3.47
N ALA A 684 -9.84 27.70 2.76
CA ALA A 684 -11.00 28.10 1.97
C ALA A 684 -12.12 28.76 2.80
N TYR A 685 -12.37 28.32 4.04
CA TYR A 685 -13.39 28.91 4.91
C TYR A 685 -12.98 30.29 5.45
N VAL A 686 -11.71 30.47 5.83
CA VAL A 686 -11.14 31.74 6.31
C VAL A 686 -11.04 32.76 5.18
N HIS A 687 -10.74 32.32 3.96
CA HIS A 687 -10.83 33.14 2.74
C HIS A 687 -12.27 33.39 2.24
N GLY A 688 -13.29 33.01 3.00
CA GLY A 688 -14.68 33.46 2.80
C GLY A 688 -15.59 32.52 2.02
N HIS A 689 -15.13 31.33 1.60
CA HIS A 689 -16.05 30.34 1.01
C HIS A 689 -17.02 29.80 2.09
N PRO A 690 -18.34 29.73 1.83
CA PRO A 690 -19.30 29.11 2.73
C PRO A 690 -18.86 27.72 3.18
N ALA A 691 -19.02 27.37 4.47
CA ALA A 691 -18.40 26.17 5.08
C ALA A 691 -18.60 24.86 4.28
N ARG A 692 -19.78 24.67 3.65
CA ARG A 692 -20.08 23.48 2.82
C ARG A 692 -19.38 23.47 1.46
N GLN A 693 -19.03 24.63 0.91
CA GLN A 693 -18.22 24.77 -0.30
C GLN A 693 -16.73 24.71 0.03
N ALA A 694 -16.31 25.33 1.14
CA ALA A 694 -14.94 25.26 1.65
C ALA A 694 -14.46 23.80 1.85
N VAL A 695 -15.31 22.93 2.41
CA VAL A 695 -15.06 21.48 2.50
C VAL A 695 -14.80 20.84 1.13
N VAL A 696 -15.57 21.20 0.09
CA VAL A 696 -15.40 20.66 -1.27
C VAL A 696 -14.11 21.20 -1.92
N HIS A 697 -13.82 22.48 -1.71
CA HIS A 697 -12.66 23.16 -2.28
C HIS A 697 -11.34 22.61 -1.70
N GLY A 698 -11.21 22.61 -0.37
CA GLY A 698 -10.02 22.09 0.32
C GLY A 698 -9.78 20.60 0.06
N PHE A 699 -10.85 19.77 0.08
CA PHE A 699 -10.75 18.35 -0.24
C PHE A 699 -10.12 18.12 -1.63
N ARG A 700 -10.53 18.89 -2.65
CA ARG A 700 -10.00 18.75 -4.02
C ARG A 700 -8.51 19.08 -4.12
N ALA A 701 -8.02 20.05 -3.34
CA ALA A 701 -6.61 20.43 -3.32
C ALA A 701 -5.74 19.37 -2.61
N GLY A 702 -6.21 18.84 -1.47
CA GLY A 702 -5.46 17.85 -0.69
C GLY A 702 -5.49 16.41 -1.23
N ARG A 703 -6.60 15.99 -1.85
CA ARG A 703 -6.87 14.55 -2.14
C ARG A 703 -5.75 13.81 -2.87
N SER A 704 -5.13 14.42 -3.88
CA SER A 704 -4.15 13.72 -4.74
C SER A 704 -2.86 13.38 -4.01
N VAL A 705 -2.48 14.22 -3.04
CA VAL A 705 -1.30 14.01 -2.20
C VAL A 705 -1.59 12.91 -1.18
N VAL A 706 -2.71 13.03 -0.47
CA VAL A 706 -3.14 12.05 0.55
C VAL A 706 -3.44 10.68 -0.04
N THR A 707 -4.03 10.58 -1.25
CA THR A 707 -4.22 9.28 -1.92
C THR A 707 -2.89 8.58 -2.21
N ALA A 708 -1.86 9.30 -2.66
CA ALA A 708 -0.59 8.67 -2.99
C ALA A 708 0.21 8.29 -1.75
N ALA A 709 0.26 9.20 -0.76
CA ALA A 709 0.85 8.98 0.55
C ALA A 709 0.26 7.73 1.24
N ALA A 710 -1.08 7.62 1.28
CA ALA A 710 -1.76 6.47 1.84
C ALA A 710 -1.42 5.16 1.11
N ILE A 711 -1.37 5.14 -0.23
CA ILE A 711 -0.97 3.95 -1.00
C ILE A 711 0.48 3.54 -0.70
N ILE A 712 1.37 4.52 -0.54
CA ILE A 712 2.77 4.28 -0.16
C ILE A 712 2.86 3.64 1.22
N MET A 713 2.23 4.24 2.25
CA MET A 713 2.24 3.67 3.60
C MET A 713 1.62 2.26 3.62
N ILE A 714 0.49 2.04 2.94
CA ILE A 714 -0.12 0.70 2.84
C ILE A 714 0.84 -0.29 2.18
N SER A 715 1.55 0.10 1.13
CA SER A 715 2.54 -0.76 0.46
C SER A 715 3.76 -1.07 1.33
N VAL A 716 4.18 -0.15 2.19
CA VAL A 716 5.25 -0.37 3.17
C VAL A 716 4.78 -1.36 4.25
N PHE A 717 3.68 -1.09 4.95
CA PHE A 717 3.17 -1.97 6.01
C PHE A 717 2.74 -3.35 5.46
N ALA A 718 2.23 -3.42 4.23
CA ALA A 718 1.88 -4.68 3.57
C ALA A 718 3.11 -5.55 3.22
N GLY A 719 4.32 -4.98 3.14
CA GLY A 719 5.55 -5.77 3.03
C GLY A 719 5.78 -6.65 4.26
N PHE A 720 5.43 -6.17 5.45
CA PHE A 720 5.60 -6.87 6.73
C PHE A 720 4.55 -7.97 6.97
N ILE A 721 3.45 -8.00 6.20
CA ILE A 721 2.46 -9.11 6.25
C ILE A 721 3.11 -10.45 5.89
N PHE A 722 4.11 -10.42 5.01
CA PHE A 722 4.88 -11.59 4.56
C PHE A 722 6.29 -11.57 5.17
N SER A 723 6.44 -11.08 6.41
CA SER A 723 7.66 -11.31 7.19
C SER A 723 7.75 -12.78 7.59
N GLU A 724 8.95 -13.34 7.72
CA GLU A 724 9.11 -14.71 8.24
C GLU A 724 8.80 -14.78 9.73
N LEU A 725 8.99 -13.67 10.47
CA LEU A 725 8.73 -13.61 11.90
C LEU A 725 7.23 -13.49 12.20
N SER A 726 6.68 -14.51 12.87
CA SER A 726 5.25 -14.64 13.16
C SER A 726 4.70 -13.53 14.08
N MET A 727 5.55 -12.92 14.93
CA MET A 727 5.23 -11.69 15.67
C MET A 727 4.97 -10.47 14.76
N ILE A 728 5.57 -10.41 13.56
CA ILE A 728 5.55 -9.22 12.69
C ILE A 728 4.39 -9.26 11.69
N ARG A 729 3.98 -10.44 11.19
CA ARG A 729 2.86 -10.57 10.24
C ARG A 729 1.58 -9.86 10.73
N PRO A 730 1.12 -10.05 11.99
CA PRO A 730 -0.06 -9.35 12.52
C PRO A 730 0.15 -7.84 12.66
N ILE A 731 1.35 -7.38 13.02
CA ILE A 731 1.68 -5.95 13.11
C ILE A 731 1.59 -5.30 11.72
N GLY A 732 2.22 -5.90 10.71
CA GLY A 732 2.14 -5.43 9.32
C GLY A 732 0.71 -5.37 8.80
N PHE A 733 -0.09 -6.41 9.06
CA PHE A 733 -1.49 -6.49 8.68
C PHE A 733 -2.35 -5.42 9.38
N ALA A 734 -2.22 -5.31 10.70
CA ALA A 734 -2.97 -4.36 11.53
C ALA A 734 -2.69 -2.89 11.13
N LEU A 735 -1.44 -2.59 10.76
CA LEU A 735 -1.05 -1.25 10.32
C LEU A 735 -1.46 -0.97 8.87
N ALA A 736 -1.29 -1.93 7.95
CA ALA A 736 -1.74 -1.77 6.55
C ALA A 736 -3.26 -1.61 6.48
N GLY A 737 -4.02 -2.46 7.18
CA GLY A 737 -5.47 -2.37 7.31
C GLY A 737 -5.92 -1.08 8.00
N GLY A 738 -5.23 -0.68 9.07
CA GLY A 738 -5.52 0.54 9.81
C GLY A 738 -5.37 1.81 8.97
N VAL A 739 -4.26 1.93 8.23
CA VAL A 739 -4.02 3.06 7.31
C VAL A 739 -5.00 3.02 6.13
N LEU A 740 -5.32 1.84 5.59
CA LEU A 740 -6.34 1.70 4.54
C LEU A 740 -7.71 2.21 5.01
N LEU A 741 -8.15 1.80 6.19
CA LEU A 741 -9.45 2.18 6.75
C LEU A 741 -9.47 3.67 7.16
N ASP A 742 -8.45 4.19 7.83
CA ASP A 742 -8.41 5.62 8.16
C ASP A 742 -8.31 6.48 6.89
N ALA A 743 -7.28 6.31 6.05
CA ALA A 743 -7.03 7.22 4.94
C ALA A 743 -8.18 7.23 3.91
N PHE A 744 -8.75 6.08 3.57
CA PHE A 744 -9.81 6.00 2.55
C PHE A 744 -11.23 6.07 3.12
N VAL A 745 -11.54 5.36 4.21
CA VAL A 745 -12.91 5.33 4.76
C VAL A 745 -13.14 6.51 5.71
N VAL A 746 -12.18 6.84 6.58
CA VAL A 746 -12.31 7.95 7.54
C VAL A 746 -12.01 9.32 6.90
N ARG A 747 -10.77 9.53 6.41
CA ARG A 747 -10.28 10.85 5.95
C ARG A 747 -10.85 11.27 4.61
N MET A 748 -10.99 10.36 3.63
CA MET A 748 -11.52 10.71 2.31
C MET A 748 -13.06 10.69 2.20
N LEU A 749 -13.77 9.90 3.03
CA LEU A 749 -15.22 9.73 2.91
C LEU A 749 -16.00 10.23 4.14
N LEU A 750 -15.75 9.66 5.33
CA LEU A 750 -16.53 9.97 6.53
C LEU A 750 -16.37 11.43 6.99
N ILE A 751 -15.15 11.91 7.16
CA ILE A 751 -14.89 13.24 7.73
C ILE A 751 -15.36 14.38 6.81
N PRO A 752 -15.08 14.39 5.49
CA PRO A 752 -15.63 15.39 4.57
C PRO A 752 -17.17 15.37 4.54
N ALA A 753 -17.79 14.19 4.68
CA ALA A 753 -19.24 14.07 4.77
C ALA A 753 -19.80 14.65 6.08
N VAL A 754 -19.24 14.30 7.24
CA VAL A 754 -19.68 14.81 8.56
C VAL A 754 -19.45 16.32 8.68
N MET A 755 -18.30 16.83 8.23
CA MET A 755 -18.04 18.28 8.18
C MET A 755 -19.05 19.01 7.27
N ARG A 756 -19.41 18.43 6.11
CA ARG A 756 -20.45 19.00 5.25
C ARG A 756 -21.84 18.97 5.91
N LEU A 757 -22.17 17.96 6.71
CA LEU A 757 -23.42 17.91 7.47
C LEU A 757 -23.47 19.06 8.49
N LEU A 758 -22.45 19.17 9.34
CA LEU A 758 -22.33 20.17 10.41
C LEU A 758 -22.24 21.61 9.90
N GLY A 759 -21.60 21.84 8.76
CA GLY A 759 -21.39 23.18 8.19
C GLY A 759 -20.58 24.06 9.13
N GLU A 760 -21.03 25.30 9.36
CA GLU A 760 -20.36 26.28 10.24
C GLU A 760 -20.10 25.74 11.66
N LYS A 761 -20.95 24.82 12.16
CA LYS A 761 -20.74 24.20 13.48
C LYS A 761 -19.45 23.39 13.57
N ALA A 762 -18.91 22.87 12.46
CA ALA A 762 -17.63 22.17 12.45
C ALA A 762 -16.46 23.07 12.91
N TRP A 763 -16.59 24.40 12.76
CA TRP A 763 -15.57 25.39 13.11
C TRP A 763 -15.85 26.07 14.46
N TRP A 764 -16.72 25.50 15.30
CA TRP A 764 -17.11 26.10 16.57
C TRP A 764 -16.03 25.96 17.66
N LEU A 765 -15.79 27.05 18.38
CA LEU A 765 -14.88 27.16 19.52
C LEU A 765 -15.48 28.08 20.60
N PRO A 766 -15.40 27.75 21.91
CA PRO A 766 -15.78 28.65 22.98
C PRO A 766 -14.89 29.90 23.06
N ARG A 767 -15.48 31.09 23.22
CA ARG A 767 -14.77 32.38 23.36
C ARG A 767 -13.81 32.48 24.55
N TRP A 768 -13.98 31.64 25.58
CA TRP A 768 -13.03 31.57 26.70
C TRP A 768 -11.80 30.73 26.32
N LEU A 769 -11.99 29.66 25.55
CA LEU A 769 -10.93 28.76 25.10
C LEU A 769 -10.09 29.41 23.99
N ASP A 770 -10.72 30.14 23.08
CA ASP A 770 -10.06 30.96 22.04
C ASP A 770 -9.04 31.97 22.60
N LYS A 771 -9.27 32.49 23.82
CA LYS A 771 -8.35 33.39 24.53
C LYS A 771 -7.15 32.67 25.17
N ILE A 772 -7.29 31.38 25.47
CA ILE A 772 -6.27 30.57 26.14
C ILE A 772 -5.39 29.84 25.11
N LEU A 773 -5.96 29.41 23.98
CA LEU A 773 -5.24 28.68 22.95
C LEU A 773 -4.20 29.55 22.23
N PRO A 774 -2.92 29.13 22.19
CA PRO A 774 -1.89 29.84 21.44
C PRO A 774 -2.23 29.89 19.94
N HIS A 775 -1.77 30.94 19.27
CA HIS A 775 -1.98 31.12 17.84
C HIS A 775 -0.83 30.46 17.08
N VAL A 776 -1.04 29.21 16.66
CA VAL A 776 -0.04 28.43 15.90
C VAL A 776 -0.28 28.61 14.40
N ASP A 777 0.62 29.32 13.72
CA ASP A 777 0.68 29.34 12.26
C ASP A 777 1.29 28.02 11.75
N VAL A 778 0.42 27.09 11.36
CA VAL A 778 0.76 25.73 10.87
C VAL A 778 0.94 25.70 9.36
N GLU A 779 0.21 26.52 8.61
CA GLU A 779 0.26 26.52 7.14
C GLU A 779 1.29 27.50 6.57
N GLY A 780 1.81 28.42 7.41
CA GLY A 780 2.72 29.47 7.01
C GLY A 780 2.02 30.68 6.38
N GLU A 781 0.77 30.95 6.77
CA GLU A 781 0.01 32.11 6.29
C GLU A 781 0.74 33.43 6.53
N SER A 782 1.36 33.60 7.71
CA SER A 782 2.10 34.82 8.03
C SER A 782 3.31 35.03 7.12
N LEU A 783 3.98 33.94 6.76
CA LEU A 783 5.11 33.93 5.84
C LEU A 783 4.67 34.31 4.42
N LEU A 784 3.59 33.71 3.92
CA LEU A 784 3.08 33.95 2.57
C LEU A 784 2.61 35.40 2.38
N ARG A 785 1.91 35.97 3.39
CA ARG A 785 1.49 37.39 3.36
C ARG A 785 2.68 38.35 3.33
N GLU A 786 3.74 38.09 4.11
CA GLU A 786 4.95 38.91 4.13
C GLU A 786 5.75 38.79 2.83
N THR A 787 5.89 37.59 2.25
CA THR A 787 6.52 37.42 0.94
C THR A 787 5.72 38.15 -0.15
N ALA A 788 4.39 38.05 -0.15
CA ALA A 788 3.53 38.75 -1.11
C ALA A 788 3.68 40.28 -1.02
N ALA A 789 3.66 40.85 0.19
CA ALA A 789 3.89 42.27 0.42
C ALA A 789 5.29 42.69 -0.06
N SER A 790 6.34 41.94 0.28
CA SER A 790 7.70 42.23 -0.16
C SER A 790 7.88 42.16 -1.68
N THR A 791 7.12 41.29 -2.39
CA THR A 791 7.12 41.27 -3.87
C THR A 791 6.31 42.43 -4.48
N ALA A 792 5.32 42.97 -3.77
CA ALA A 792 4.58 44.16 -4.22
C ALA A 792 5.46 45.41 -4.10
N ASP A 793 6.08 45.65 -2.93
CA ASP A 793 7.01 46.76 -2.72
C ASP A 793 8.17 46.74 -3.73
N ALA A 794 8.70 45.55 -4.03
CA ALA A 794 9.77 45.37 -5.02
C ALA A 794 9.31 45.61 -6.47
N ALA A 795 8.03 45.43 -6.79
CA ALA A 795 7.47 45.73 -8.10
C ALA A 795 7.21 47.24 -8.28
N ASP A 796 6.60 47.90 -7.28
CA ASP A 796 6.38 49.35 -7.27
C ASP A 796 7.72 50.13 -7.42
N HIS A 797 8.77 49.67 -6.74
CA HIS A 797 10.11 50.25 -6.88
C HIS A 797 10.75 50.00 -8.26
N ALA A 798 10.42 48.91 -8.94
CA ALA A 798 10.95 48.61 -10.28
C ALA A 798 10.29 49.48 -11.36
N ASP A 799 8.98 49.73 -11.27
CA ASP A 799 8.27 50.61 -12.20
C ASP A 799 8.65 52.09 -12.02
N ASP A 800 8.94 52.56 -10.79
CA ASP A 800 9.39 53.94 -10.55
C ASP A 800 10.80 54.20 -11.15
N ASP A 801 11.73 53.24 -11.10
CA ASP A 801 13.02 53.35 -11.80
C ASP A 801 12.89 53.19 -13.34
N ALA A 802 11.95 52.36 -13.82
CA ALA A 802 11.63 52.30 -15.25
C ALA A 802 11.07 53.65 -15.77
N ALA A 803 10.17 54.29 -15.00
CA ALA A 803 9.63 55.61 -15.29
C ALA A 803 10.74 56.68 -15.36
N ARG A 804 11.67 56.69 -14.39
CA ARG A 804 12.83 57.59 -14.36
C ARG A 804 13.74 57.41 -15.59
N HIS A 805 14.01 56.17 -16.00
CA HIS A 805 14.78 55.89 -17.22
C HIS A 805 14.06 56.28 -18.53
N SER A 806 12.73 56.25 -18.56
CA SER A 806 11.95 56.74 -19.71
C SER A 806 12.14 58.25 -19.93
N HIS A 807 12.07 59.05 -18.86
CA HIS A 807 12.25 60.50 -18.92
C HIS A 807 13.67 60.92 -19.33
N ALA A 808 14.70 60.14 -18.97
CA ALA A 808 16.07 60.40 -19.42
C ALA A 808 16.22 60.26 -20.95
N ARG A 809 15.56 59.29 -21.58
CA ARG A 809 15.63 59.08 -23.04
C ARG A 809 14.81 60.09 -23.83
N GLY A 810 13.73 60.64 -23.25
CA GLY A 810 12.90 61.65 -23.91
C GLY A 810 13.63 62.95 -24.28
N ARG A 811 14.66 63.35 -23.52
CA ARG A 811 15.37 64.64 -23.74
C ARG A 811 16.44 64.60 -24.84
N HIS A 812 16.84 63.42 -25.33
CA HIS A 812 17.90 63.30 -26.35
C HIS A 812 17.41 63.21 -27.80
N ARG A 813 16.10 63.38 -28.06
CA ARG A 813 15.50 63.23 -29.40
C ARG A 813 14.81 64.48 -29.97
N ALA A 814 14.94 65.63 -29.31
CA ALA A 814 14.26 66.87 -29.69
C ALA A 814 15.15 67.90 -30.43
N ASP A 815 16.45 67.63 -30.60
CA ASP A 815 17.46 68.67 -30.87
C ASP A 815 18.29 68.44 -32.15
N SER A 816 17.70 67.76 -33.15
CA SER A 816 18.43 67.33 -34.36
C SER A 816 17.69 67.58 -35.69
N ALA A 817 16.80 68.57 -35.76
CA ALA A 817 16.07 68.88 -37.00
C ALA A 817 15.59 70.34 -37.18
N HIS A 818 16.47 71.35 -37.26
CA HIS A 818 16.19 72.53 -38.13
C HIS A 818 17.40 73.40 -38.55
N ARG A 819 17.76 73.26 -39.84
CA ARG A 819 18.33 74.23 -40.83
C ARG A 819 19.21 75.43 -40.40
N HIS A 820 20.35 75.52 -41.10
CA HIS A 820 21.11 76.73 -41.49
C HIS A 820 20.39 78.11 -41.44
N ARG A 821 21.07 79.13 -40.88
CA ARG A 821 21.75 80.21 -41.65
C ARG A 821 22.46 81.26 -40.75
N GLY A 822 23.58 81.80 -41.25
CA GLY A 822 23.89 83.24 -41.14
C GLY A 822 24.56 83.80 -39.86
N SER A 823 25.89 83.83 -39.86
CA SER A 823 26.76 84.96 -39.44
C SER A 823 26.28 86.00 -38.40
N GLY A 824 27.03 86.14 -37.30
CA GLY A 824 27.02 87.34 -36.43
C GLY A 824 28.05 87.23 -35.30
N GLN A 825 28.77 88.31 -35.00
CA GLN A 825 29.77 88.37 -33.92
C GLN A 825 29.32 89.31 -32.77
N HIS A 826 30.06 89.22 -31.66
CA HIS A 826 30.25 90.22 -30.60
C HIS A 826 29.28 90.29 -29.39
N THR A 827 29.91 90.09 -28.22
CA THR A 827 29.77 90.84 -26.95
C THR A 827 28.43 90.92 -26.22
N GLY A 828 28.49 90.56 -24.93
CA GLY A 828 28.58 91.66 -23.94
C GLY A 828 27.57 91.68 -22.79
N ALA A 829 27.98 91.12 -21.66
CA ALA A 829 27.88 91.70 -20.31
C ALA A 829 26.51 92.13 -19.68
N ALA A 830 26.32 91.62 -18.45
CA ALA A 830 26.07 92.39 -17.22
C ALA A 830 24.64 92.71 -16.70
N VAL A 831 24.52 92.46 -15.37
CA VAL A 831 23.76 93.18 -14.33
C VAL A 831 22.25 92.92 -14.13
N ALA A 832 22.00 92.13 -13.07
CA ALA A 832 21.00 92.22 -12.00
C ALA A 832 19.72 93.09 -12.12
N GLY A 833 18.60 92.50 -11.67
CA GLY A 833 17.36 93.16 -11.23
C GLY A 833 16.62 92.28 -10.21
N ALA A 834 16.06 92.85 -9.14
CA ALA A 834 15.78 92.11 -7.90
C ALA A 834 14.30 91.83 -7.56
N ALA A 835 14.11 90.72 -6.83
CA ALA A 835 13.18 90.53 -5.69
C ALA A 835 11.68 90.17 -5.86
N ALA A 836 11.22 89.43 -4.83
CA ALA A 836 9.85 89.14 -4.35
C ALA A 836 8.94 88.19 -5.18
N GLY A 837 8.24 87.24 -4.51
CA GLY A 837 7.34 86.30 -5.20
C GLY A 837 6.54 85.24 -4.38
N ALA A 838 6.94 84.90 -3.15
CA ALA A 838 6.21 84.01 -2.19
C ALA A 838 5.99 82.52 -2.55
N ALA A 839 5.89 81.69 -1.49
CA ALA A 839 5.50 80.27 -1.41
C ALA A 839 6.29 79.23 -2.27
N GLY A 840 6.69 78.07 -1.73
CA GLY A 840 6.63 77.60 -0.34
C GLY A 840 7.14 76.16 -0.25
N VAL A 841 8.32 75.93 0.34
CA VAL A 841 8.98 74.61 0.39
C VAL A 841 9.68 74.40 1.74
N ALA A 842 9.37 73.27 2.38
CA ALA A 842 10.23 72.58 3.34
C ALA A 842 9.74 71.12 3.50
N ALA A 843 10.52 70.13 3.93
CA ALA A 843 11.96 69.84 3.80
C ALA A 843 12.22 68.48 4.51
N HIS A 844 13.42 67.93 4.34
CA HIS A 844 14.00 66.82 5.11
C HIS A 844 13.90 66.98 6.67
N HIS A 845 14.16 65.98 7.52
CA HIS A 845 15.12 64.86 7.39
C HIS A 845 14.89 63.68 8.38
N ARG A 846 15.88 62.78 8.43
CA ARG A 846 16.14 61.64 9.34
C ARG A 846 15.67 61.79 10.80
N GLY A 847 15.40 60.65 11.46
CA GLY A 847 16.09 60.33 12.74
C GLY A 847 15.28 59.69 13.88
N SER A 848 15.71 58.47 14.27
CA SER A 848 15.91 57.94 15.65
C SER A 848 14.84 57.98 16.77
N SER A 849 14.85 56.87 17.54
CA SER A 849 14.71 56.75 19.01
C SER A 849 13.38 57.07 19.74
N GLU A 850 12.77 55.99 20.24
CA GLU A 850 12.46 55.73 21.67
C GLU A 850 11.23 56.33 22.41
N GLU A 851 10.62 55.43 23.19
CA GLU A 851 9.97 55.55 24.51
C GLU A 851 8.66 56.35 24.78
N GLU A 852 7.57 55.58 24.83
CA GLU A 852 6.75 55.29 26.04
C GLU A 852 5.63 56.26 26.55
N ALA A 853 5.02 55.85 27.68
CA ALA A 853 4.06 56.57 28.54
C ALA A 853 2.63 56.87 28.03
N ALA A 854 1.82 55.80 27.96
CA ALA A 854 0.36 55.79 27.87
C ALA A 854 -0.42 56.66 28.89
N ARG A 855 -1.67 57.04 28.53
CA ARG A 855 -2.94 56.73 29.28
C ARG A 855 -4.17 57.44 28.68
N GLY A 856 -5.37 56.90 28.93
CA GLY A 856 -6.64 57.66 28.86
C GLY A 856 -7.72 57.12 27.92
N GLU A 857 -8.61 56.29 28.48
CA GLU A 857 -10.10 56.37 28.47
C GLU A 857 -10.86 57.21 27.41
N ALA A 858 -12.12 56.90 27.05
CA ALA A 858 -12.92 55.67 27.15
C ALA A 858 -14.28 55.83 26.43
N SER A 859 -14.81 54.73 25.85
CA SER A 859 -16.24 54.57 25.50
C SER A 859 -16.76 55.46 24.33
N SER A 860 -17.97 55.28 23.76
CA SER A 860 -19.03 54.28 23.98
C SER A 860 -19.98 54.19 22.74
N HIS A 861 -20.58 53.01 22.52
CA HIS A 861 -22.00 52.81 22.09
C HIS A 861 -22.49 53.31 20.70
N ASP A 862 -23.49 52.70 20.05
CA ASP A 862 -24.07 51.34 20.15
C ASP A 862 -24.87 50.97 18.86
N ARG A 863 -25.09 49.66 18.69
CA ARG A 863 -26.26 48.95 18.12
C ARG A 863 -26.89 49.26 16.74
N SER A 864 -27.19 48.12 16.10
CA SER A 864 -28.50 47.70 15.54
C SER A 864 -28.81 47.94 14.03
N ALA A 865 -29.61 47.09 13.35
CA ALA A 865 -29.96 45.66 13.53
C ALA A 865 -30.81 45.15 12.32
N VAL A 866 -31.08 43.82 12.28
CA VAL A 866 -32.12 43.12 11.46
C VAL A 866 -31.85 43.04 9.93
N GLY A 867 -32.15 41.96 9.20
CA GLY A 867 -32.57 40.59 9.61
C GLY A 867 -33.46 39.86 8.57
N GLY A 868 -33.43 38.52 8.56
CA GLY A 868 -34.29 37.62 7.75
C GLY A 868 -33.83 37.36 6.30
N GLY A 869 -34.19 36.25 5.64
CA GLY A 869 -34.81 35.00 6.11
C GLY A 869 -35.42 34.12 4.99
N LEU A 870 -35.49 32.79 5.18
CA LEU A 870 -36.16 31.76 4.32
C LEU A 870 -35.49 31.53 2.93
N GLY A 871 -35.52 30.38 2.23
CA GLY A 871 -36.15 29.04 2.41
C GLY A 871 -36.87 28.58 1.11
N PRO A 872 -37.26 27.30 0.88
CA PRO A 872 -36.63 26.00 1.22
C PRO A 872 -36.71 24.90 0.10
N GLY A 873 -36.09 23.71 0.30
CA GLY A 873 -36.38 22.43 -0.43
C GLY A 873 -35.77 22.28 -1.85
N GLY A 874 -35.72 21.09 -2.48
CA GLY A 874 -35.85 19.66 -2.07
C GLY A 874 -35.70 18.76 -3.34
N ARG A 875 -34.89 17.69 -3.46
CA ARG A 875 -34.68 16.39 -2.76
C ARG A 875 -35.44 15.18 -3.39
N THR A 876 -34.69 14.17 -3.87
CA THR A 876 -35.01 12.69 -3.96
C THR A 876 -36.18 12.22 -4.85
N ALA A 877 -36.31 10.96 -5.30
CA ALA A 877 -35.49 9.70 -5.24
C ALA A 877 -35.22 9.18 -6.70
N ALA A 878 -35.16 7.91 -7.17
CA ALA A 878 -35.22 6.47 -6.74
C ALA A 878 -34.69 5.61 -7.94
N ALA A 879 -34.63 4.26 -8.02
CA ALA A 879 -34.27 3.11 -7.15
C ALA A 879 -34.92 1.79 -7.71
N GLU A 880 -34.48 0.60 -7.26
CA GLU A 880 -35.15 -0.74 -7.36
C GLU A 880 -35.31 -1.44 -8.76
N ALA A 881 -35.32 -2.78 -8.92
CA ALA A 881 -34.87 -3.93 -8.07
C ALA A 881 -34.47 -5.20 -8.93
N PRO A 882 -34.77 -6.50 -8.63
CA PRO A 882 -33.69 -7.50 -8.44
C PRO A 882 -33.81 -8.89 -9.14
N GLU A 883 -32.79 -9.75 -8.91
CA GLU A 883 -32.73 -11.23 -8.71
C GLU A 883 -33.55 -12.30 -9.51
N GLY A 884 -32.97 -13.53 -9.62
CA GLY A 884 -33.75 -14.79 -9.64
C GLY A 884 -33.25 -16.02 -10.46
N ALA A 885 -32.49 -16.94 -9.85
CA ALA A 885 -32.35 -18.42 -10.09
C ALA A 885 -32.05 -19.02 -11.52
N GLY A 886 -31.55 -20.27 -11.69
CA GLY A 886 -30.90 -21.21 -10.74
C GLY A 886 -30.70 -22.68 -11.22
N ALA A 887 -29.44 -23.18 -11.13
CA ALA A 887 -28.95 -24.56 -10.80
C ALA A 887 -29.16 -25.85 -11.67
N THR A 888 -28.32 -26.87 -11.37
CA THR A 888 -28.35 -28.34 -11.70
C THR A 888 -27.86 -28.81 -13.11
N VAL A 889 -27.18 -29.96 -13.35
CA VAL A 889 -26.63 -31.08 -12.51
C VAL A 889 -25.54 -31.91 -13.30
N GLU A 890 -24.57 -32.55 -12.58
CA GLU A 890 -23.65 -33.74 -12.82
C GLU A 890 -23.29 -34.32 -14.26
N ASN A 891 -22.36 -35.28 -14.53
CA ASN A 891 -21.35 -36.07 -13.76
C ASN A 891 -20.14 -36.64 -14.62
N SER A 892 -19.02 -36.95 -13.95
CA SER A 892 -17.94 -37.97 -14.16
C SER A 892 -17.46 -38.59 -15.54
N ALA A 893 -16.14 -38.43 -15.81
CA ALA A 893 -15.13 -39.50 -16.10
C ALA A 893 -15.02 -40.19 -17.52
N PRO A 894 -14.04 -41.13 -17.80
CA PRO A 894 -12.65 -40.78 -18.20
C PRO A 894 -11.96 -41.67 -19.31
N VAL A 895 -10.64 -41.45 -19.52
CA VAL A 895 -9.60 -42.36 -20.14
C VAL A 895 -9.52 -42.53 -21.68
N GLY A 896 -8.28 -42.55 -22.22
CA GLY A 896 -7.92 -43.07 -23.55
C GLY A 896 -6.46 -42.77 -23.96
N ARG A 897 -5.61 -43.80 -24.22
CA ARG A 897 -4.16 -43.63 -24.46
C ARG A 897 -3.62 -44.50 -25.61
N ALA A 898 -2.84 -43.88 -26.51
CA ALA A 898 -1.86 -44.43 -27.46
C ALA A 898 -2.30 -45.47 -28.53
N SER A 899 -1.78 -45.30 -29.77
CA SER A 899 -1.01 -46.34 -30.49
C SER A 899 -0.47 -45.88 -31.85
N GLY A 900 0.77 -46.28 -32.20
CA GLY A 900 1.13 -46.69 -33.57
C GLY A 900 1.49 -45.63 -34.61
N GLY A 901 2.79 -45.57 -34.96
CA GLY A 901 3.22 -45.35 -36.36
C GLY A 901 3.14 -46.66 -37.17
N PRO A 902 3.82 -46.82 -38.33
CA PRO A 902 5.10 -46.17 -38.66
C PRO A 902 5.29 -45.72 -40.14
N SER A 903 6.47 -45.11 -40.44
CA SER A 903 7.34 -45.21 -41.65
C SER A 903 6.74 -45.20 -43.09
N ALA A 904 7.36 -44.68 -44.14
CA ALA A 904 8.75 -44.23 -44.42
C ALA A 904 8.74 -43.39 -45.74
N ALA A 905 9.76 -42.66 -46.21
CA ALA A 905 11.08 -42.24 -45.70
C ALA A 905 11.73 -41.21 -46.67
N ALA A 906 12.94 -40.74 -46.30
CA ALA A 906 13.95 -40.06 -47.13
C ALA A 906 13.75 -38.56 -47.50
N GLY A 907 14.60 -37.70 -46.91
CA GLY A 907 14.64 -36.24 -47.16
C GLY A 907 15.65 -35.50 -46.27
N SER A 908 16.81 -36.11 -46.01
CA SER A 908 17.77 -35.68 -44.97
C SER A 908 18.46 -34.33 -45.23
N ALA A 909 18.28 -33.39 -44.29
CA ALA A 909 19.28 -32.49 -43.67
C ALA A 909 20.17 -31.58 -44.59
N ALA A 910 20.86 -30.55 -44.12
CA ALA A 910 21.15 -30.08 -42.75
C ALA A 910 21.39 -28.55 -42.72
N ALA A 911 21.64 -28.00 -41.53
CA ALA A 911 22.22 -26.67 -41.24
C ALA A 911 21.35 -25.42 -41.59
N ALA A 912 21.32 -24.37 -40.77
CA ALA A 912 21.80 -24.24 -39.38
C ALA A 912 21.00 -23.19 -38.60
N ALA A 913 20.95 -23.37 -37.27
CA ALA A 913 20.60 -22.30 -36.34
C ALA A 913 21.69 -21.22 -36.35
N GLY A 914 21.34 -19.93 -36.45
CA GLY A 914 22.36 -18.88 -36.54
C GLY A 914 21.88 -17.44 -36.78
N ALA A 915 20.84 -16.96 -36.10
CA ALA A 915 20.45 -15.54 -36.15
C ALA A 915 19.68 -15.07 -34.90
N ARG A 916 20.35 -15.01 -33.74
CA ARG A 916 19.98 -14.08 -32.65
C ARG A 916 20.91 -12.87 -32.73
N HIS A 917 20.37 -11.67 -32.47
CA HIS A 917 21.01 -10.35 -32.59
C HIS A 917 21.50 -9.94 -33.98
N ALA A 918 20.72 -9.06 -34.62
CA ALA A 918 21.24 -8.00 -35.48
C ALA A 918 20.46 -6.71 -35.15
N ALA A 919 21.13 -5.75 -34.51
CA ALA A 919 20.51 -4.49 -34.08
C ALA A 919 21.36 -3.30 -34.54
N SER A 920 21.17 -2.86 -35.80
CA SER A 920 21.85 -1.67 -36.33
C SER A 920 21.31 -1.20 -37.69
N ALA A 921 20.21 -0.44 -37.72
CA ALA A 921 19.96 0.64 -38.68
C ALA A 921 18.58 1.30 -38.41
N PRO A 922 18.47 2.64 -38.38
CA PRO A 922 17.20 3.29 -38.65
C PRO A 922 16.98 3.31 -40.17
N LEU A 923 16.16 2.39 -40.67
CA LEU A 923 15.68 2.47 -42.05
C LEU A 923 14.64 3.60 -42.12
N GLY A 924 15.06 4.75 -42.59
CA GLY A 924 14.13 5.75 -43.12
C GLY A 924 13.36 5.17 -44.30
N VAL A 925 12.22 5.79 -44.62
CA VAL A 925 11.54 5.57 -45.91
C VAL A 925 12.57 5.79 -47.02
N PRO A 926 12.75 4.86 -47.99
CA PRO A 926 13.68 5.04 -49.09
C PRO A 926 13.42 6.38 -49.80
N ASP A 927 14.49 7.10 -50.17
CA ASP A 927 14.36 8.40 -50.85
C ASP A 927 13.50 8.29 -52.12
N ASP A 928 13.51 7.13 -52.77
CA ASP A 928 12.67 6.72 -53.89
C ASP A 928 11.18 6.63 -53.54
N GLU A 929 10.73 5.95 -52.47
CA GLU A 929 9.31 5.95 -52.04
C GLU A 929 8.82 7.37 -51.73
N ARG A 930 9.64 8.15 -51.00
CA ARG A 930 9.32 9.54 -50.66
C ARG A 930 9.23 10.42 -51.91
N THR A 931 10.16 10.25 -52.85
CA THR A 931 10.17 10.92 -54.16
C THR A 931 8.94 10.55 -54.98
N VAL A 932 8.44 9.31 -54.93
CA VAL A 932 7.22 8.88 -55.61
C VAL A 932 5.98 9.56 -55.01
N ALA A 933 5.86 9.61 -53.68
CA ALA A 933 4.77 10.31 -52.99
C ALA A 933 4.77 11.82 -53.29
N GLU A 934 5.95 12.46 -53.25
CA GLU A 934 6.13 13.87 -53.60
C GLU A 934 5.82 14.12 -55.09
N GLN A 935 6.21 13.23 -56.01
CA GLN A 935 5.81 13.30 -57.42
C GLN A 935 4.30 13.08 -57.63
N HIS A 936 3.63 12.26 -56.83
CA HIS A 936 2.19 12.07 -56.90
C HIS A 936 1.42 13.31 -56.40
N ARG A 937 1.80 13.92 -55.26
CA ARG A 937 1.25 15.23 -54.86
C ARG A 937 1.56 16.32 -55.88
N ALA A 938 2.77 16.36 -56.44
CA ALA A 938 3.13 17.32 -57.49
C ALA A 938 2.31 17.12 -58.78
N ARG A 939 1.92 15.88 -59.14
CA ARG A 939 0.97 15.60 -60.23
C ARG A 939 -0.46 15.99 -59.87
N ARG A 940 -0.88 15.82 -58.60
CA ARG A 940 -2.17 16.26 -58.07
C ARG A 940 -2.29 17.78 -58.18
N HIS A 941 -1.38 18.53 -57.57
CA HIS A 941 -1.33 20.00 -57.64
C HIS A 941 -0.98 20.52 -59.05
N GLY A 942 -0.25 19.76 -59.86
CA GLY A 942 -0.03 20.06 -61.27
C GLY A 942 -1.34 20.15 -62.08
N ARG A 943 -2.40 19.44 -61.66
CA ARG A 943 -3.76 19.61 -62.20
C ARG A 943 -4.53 20.79 -61.58
N HIS A 944 -4.17 21.27 -60.38
CA HIS A 944 -4.77 22.49 -59.80
C HIS A 944 -4.37 23.76 -60.57
N ALA A 945 -3.20 23.79 -61.21
CA ALA A 945 -2.66 25.01 -61.83
C ALA A 945 -3.23 25.34 -63.22
N ALA A 946 -4.10 24.49 -63.78
CA ALA A 946 -4.62 24.62 -65.15
C ALA A 946 -5.94 25.40 -65.25
N ASP A 947 -6.74 25.46 -64.18
CA ASP A 947 -8.07 26.06 -64.17
C ASP A 947 -8.32 26.91 -62.91
N VAL A 948 -9.17 27.94 -63.08
CA VAL A 948 -9.61 28.95 -62.09
C VAL A 948 -8.58 30.06 -61.74
N PRO A 949 -8.88 31.35 -62.04
CA PRO A 949 -8.07 32.49 -61.59
C PRO A 949 -8.25 32.80 -60.10
N GLY A 950 -7.21 33.29 -59.43
CA GLY A 950 -7.27 33.64 -58.01
C GLY A 950 -7.92 34.99 -57.69
N HIS A 951 -8.47 35.12 -56.49
CA HIS A 951 -8.58 36.40 -55.78
C HIS A 951 -8.61 36.22 -54.26
N GLU A 952 -8.42 37.35 -53.58
CA GLU A 952 -8.44 37.56 -52.13
C GLU A 952 -9.78 37.20 -51.46
N ALA A 953 -9.78 37.18 -50.12
CA ALA A 953 -10.94 36.85 -49.30
C ALA A 953 -12.03 37.96 -49.26
N PRO A 954 -13.32 37.60 -49.39
CA PRO A 954 -14.44 38.45 -48.98
C PRO A 954 -15.24 37.86 -47.81
N GLY A 955 -16.02 38.71 -47.13
CA GLY A 955 -16.87 38.34 -45.99
C GLY A 955 -18.23 37.73 -46.35
N ALA A 956 -19.11 37.63 -45.35
CA ALA A 956 -20.40 36.96 -45.46
C ALA A 956 -21.47 37.78 -46.20
N ASP A 957 -22.18 37.13 -47.14
CA ASP A 957 -23.67 37.11 -47.19
C ASP A 957 -24.18 36.21 -48.34
N GLY A 958 -25.22 35.41 -48.08
CA GLY A 958 -26.04 34.74 -49.10
C GLY A 958 -25.52 33.42 -49.70
N PRO A 959 -26.40 32.43 -49.98
CA PRO A 959 -26.00 31.15 -50.57
C PRO A 959 -25.97 31.17 -52.11
N ALA A 960 -24.77 31.08 -52.68
CA ALA A 960 -24.56 30.66 -54.06
C ALA A 960 -23.42 29.63 -54.08
N ALA A 961 -23.67 28.44 -54.63
CA ALA A 961 -22.68 27.36 -54.62
C ALA A 961 -21.47 27.73 -55.48
N ARG A 962 -20.28 27.74 -54.87
CA ARG A 962 -19.01 27.77 -55.59
C ARG A 962 -18.64 26.32 -55.93
N GLU A 963 -18.64 25.98 -57.22
CA GLU A 963 -18.25 24.65 -57.68
C GLU A 963 -16.81 24.35 -57.25
N GLY A 964 -16.59 23.20 -56.62
CA GLY A 964 -15.26 22.71 -56.23
C GLY A 964 -14.77 23.02 -54.81
N THR A 965 -15.49 23.80 -53.99
CA THR A 965 -15.20 23.92 -52.54
C THR A 965 -16.03 22.92 -51.72
N PRO A 966 -15.44 22.14 -50.79
CA PRO A 966 -16.19 21.17 -49.97
C PRO A 966 -17.14 21.84 -48.96
N ASP A 967 -18.28 21.21 -48.69
CA ASP A 967 -19.23 21.65 -47.66
C ASP A 967 -18.73 21.20 -46.27
N VAL A 968 -17.97 22.10 -45.63
CA VAL A 968 -17.31 21.87 -44.33
C VAL A 968 -18.06 22.60 -43.21
N VAL A 969 -18.71 21.83 -42.34
CA VAL A 969 -19.37 22.34 -41.14
C VAL A 969 -18.35 22.43 -40.00
N LEU A 970 -17.87 23.64 -39.71
CA LEU A 970 -17.07 23.92 -38.52
C LEU A 970 -17.94 23.83 -37.25
N VAL A 971 -17.45 23.13 -36.22
CA VAL A 971 -18.10 23.03 -34.91
C VAL A 971 -17.07 23.17 -33.77
N PRO A 972 -17.31 23.97 -32.72
CA PRO A 972 -16.35 24.11 -31.64
C PRO A 972 -16.38 22.90 -30.69
N ALA A 973 -15.20 22.39 -30.33
CA ALA A 973 -15.05 21.35 -29.31
C ALA A 973 -15.61 21.82 -27.96
N ASP A 974 -16.36 20.95 -27.28
CA ASP A 974 -16.86 21.23 -25.93
C ASP A 974 -15.74 21.07 -24.87
N PRO A 975 -15.97 21.51 -23.60
CA PRO A 975 -14.97 21.36 -22.55
C PRO A 975 -14.53 19.92 -22.29
N ALA A 976 -15.37 18.92 -22.57
CA ALA A 976 -15.02 17.51 -22.38
C ALA A 976 -14.04 17.02 -23.44
N LEU A 977 -14.19 17.42 -24.72
CA LEU A 977 -13.20 17.14 -25.77
C LEU A 977 -11.89 17.89 -25.52
N ARG A 978 -11.94 19.17 -25.12
CA ARG A 978 -10.74 19.95 -24.81
C ARG A 978 -9.97 19.34 -23.62
N ALA A 979 -10.67 18.96 -22.55
CA ALA A 979 -10.07 18.27 -21.41
C ALA A 979 -9.56 16.86 -21.77
N THR A 980 -10.25 16.13 -22.65
CA THR A 980 -9.77 14.83 -23.14
C THR A 980 -8.48 15.01 -23.95
N ASN A 981 -8.43 15.98 -24.87
CA ASN A 981 -7.24 16.31 -25.65
C ASN A 981 -6.04 16.71 -24.76
N GLN A 982 -6.28 17.55 -23.74
CA GLN A 982 -5.26 17.86 -22.72
C GLN A 982 -4.86 16.62 -21.90
N GLY A 983 -5.77 15.68 -21.66
CA GLY A 983 -5.51 14.41 -20.97
C GLY A 983 -4.70 13.40 -21.79
N LEU A 984 -4.78 13.43 -23.12
CA LEU A 984 -3.97 12.58 -24.00
C LEU A 984 -2.46 12.89 -23.83
N ARG A 985 -2.08 14.14 -23.52
CA ARG A 985 -0.69 14.57 -23.22
C ARG A 985 0.01 13.84 -22.06
N VAL A 986 -0.69 13.04 -21.27
CA VAL A 986 -0.10 12.24 -20.18
C VAL A 986 -0.15 10.72 -20.41
N LEU A 987 -0.53 10.28 -21.60
CA LEU A 987 -0.24 8.94 -22.08
C LEU A 987 1.27 8.78 -22.36
N PRO A 988 1.81 7.55 -22.41
CA PRO A 988 3.20 7.32 -22.80
C PRO A 988 3.40 7.70 -24.27
N ASP A 989 4.55 8.32 -24.59
CA ASP A 989 4.94 8.72 -25.94
C ASP A 989 5.31 7.48 -26.81
N VAL A 990 4.36 6.55 -27.06
CA VAL A 990 4.59 5.24 -27.75
C VAL A 990 4.94 5.42 -29.23
N TRP A 991 4.28 6.34 -29.91
CA TRP A 991 4.44 6.59 -31.36
C TRP A 991 5.71 7.38 -31.73
N GLU A 992 6.49 7.84 -30.74
CA GLU A 992 7.71 8.64 -30.96
C GLU A 992 8.83 7.85 -31.67
N SER A 993 8.80 6.51 -31.65
CA SER A 993 9.68 5.69 -32.49
C SER A 993 9.19 4.26 -32.72
N GLU A 994 9.63 3.65 -33.82
CA GLU A 994 9.38 2.24 -34.17
C GLU A 994 9.75 1.27 -33.02
N GLN A 995 10.86 1.53 -32.33
CA GLN A 995 11.32 0.71 -31.19
C GLN A 995 10.38 0.75 -29.99
N LYS A 996 9.77 1.92 -29.70
CA LYS A 996 8.77 2.05 -28.64
C LYS A 996 7.45 1.38 -29.01
N LEU A 997 7.05 1.51 -30.28
CA LEU A 997 5.87 0.83 -30.79
C LEU A 997 6.03 -0.69 -30.66
N LEU A 998 7.13 -1.26 -31.16
CA LEU A 998 7.49 -2.68 -30.98
C LEU A 998 7.50 -3.12 -29.52
N ALA A 999 8.08 -2.32 -28.61
CA ALA A 999 8.10 -2.63 -27.19
C ALA A 999 6.69 -2.66 -26.56
N SER A 1000 5.76 -1.80 -27.01
CA SER A 1000 4.37 -1.86 -26.54
C SER A 1000 3.62 -3.11 -27.03
N LEU A 1001 3.93 -3.58 -28.25
CA LEU A 1001 3.29 -4.71 -28.92
C LEU A 1001 3.72 -6.09 -28.39
N ALA A 1002 4.74 -6.12 -27.52
CA ALA A 1002 5.19 -7.30 -26.76
C ALA A 1002 4.34 -7.59 -25.50
N SER A 1003 3.40 -6.70 -25.15
CA SER A 1003 2.37 -6.95 -24.13
C SER A 1003 1.17 -7.70 -24.73
N SER A 1004 0.32 -8.29 -23.87
CA SER A 1004 -0.84 -9.07 -24.31
C SER A 1004 -1.86 -8.23 -25.09
N ARG A 1005 -1.91 -8.40 -26.43
CA ARG A 1005 -2.82 -7.69 -27.33
C ARG A 1005 -4.27 -8.23 -27.26
N GLU A 1006 -4.83 -8.34 -26.06
CA GLU A 1006 -6.23 -8.76 -25.89
C GLU A 1006 -7.21 -7.72 -26.45
N GLU A 1007 -8.16 -8.20 -27.27
CA GLU A 1007 -9.22 -7.37 -27.82
C GLU A 1007 -10.28 -7.10 -26.75
N ALA A 1008 -10.68 -5.83 -26.58
CA ALA A 1008 -11.65 -5.47 -25.56
C ALA A 1008 -13.01 -6.12 -25.87
N ALA A 1009 -13.58 -6.82 -24.89
CA ALA A 1009 -14.93 -7.37 -25.00
C ALA A 1009 -16.01 -6.25 -24.97
N PRO A 1010 -17.22 -6.49 -25.52
CA PRO A 1010 -18.35 -5.59 -25.36
C PRO A 1010 -18.68 -5.31 -23.90
N HIS A 1011 -19.07 -4.07 -23.58
CA HIS A 1011 -19.40 -3.69 -22.20
C HIS A 1011 -20.58 -4.50 -21.67
N LYS A 1012 -20.52 -4.96 -20.40
CA LYS A 1012 -21.60 -5.73 -19.74
C LYS A 1012 -22.99 -5.06 -19.84
N SER A 1013 -23.05 -3.73 -19.95
CA SER A 1013 -24.29 -2.97 -20.15
C SER A 1013 -24.87 -3.08 -21.57
N MET A 1014 -24.05 -3.35 -22.57
CA MET A 1014 -24.43 -3.48 -23.99
C MET A 1014 -25.19 -4.80 -24.24
N HIS A 1015 -24.83 -5.89 -23.55
CA HIS A 1015 -25.57 -7.16 -23.58
C HIS A 1015 -27.04 -7.07 -23.12
N LYS A 1016 -27.42 -5.99 -22.41
CA LYS A 1016 -28.84 -5.70 -22.09
C LYS A 1016 -29.62 -5.10 -23.26
N ARG A 1017 -28.94 -4.51 -24.25
CA ARG A 1017 -29.54 -3.84 -25.42
C ARG A 1017 -29.27 -4.56 -26.74
N ALA A 1018 -28.24 -5.40 -26.79
CA ALA A 1018 -27.81 -6.15 -27.95
C ALA A 1018 -27.69 -7.66 -27.67
N THR A 1019 -27.70 -8.46 -28.73
CA THR A 1019 -27.12 -9.80 -28.78
C THR A 1019 -25.84 -9.76 -29.62
N PHE A 1020 -24.90 -10.66 -29.30
CA PHE A 1020 -23.63 -10.78 -30.01
C PHE A 1020 -23.50 -12.20 -30.52
N GLU A 1021 -23.25 -12.34 -31.82
CA GLU A 1021 -22.90 -13.60 -32.47
C GLU A 1021 -21.45 -13.50 -32.95
N LYS A 1022 -20.63 -14.54 -32.75
CA LYS A 1022 -19.27 -14.60 -33.26
C LYS A 1022 -19.23 -15.65 -34.36
N VAL A 1023 -19.03 -15.21 -35.60
CA VAL A 1023 -18.92 -16.06 -36.79
C VAL A 1023 -17.49 -16.05 -37.31
N MET A 1024 -17.12 -17.08 -38.07
CA MET A 1024 -15.82 -17.16 -38.74
C MET A 1024 -15.98 -16.85 -40.23
N VAL A 1025 -15.24 -15.87 -40.73
CA VAL A 1025 -15.25 -15.43 -42.13
C VAL A 1025 -13.80 -15.39 -42.60
N ALA A 1026 -13.49 -16.03 -43.74
CA ALA A 1026 -12.11 -16.14 -44.26
C ALA A 1026 -11.08 -16.61 -43.20
N GLY A 1027 -11.49 -17.48 -42.26
CA GLY A 1027 -10.64 -17.94 -41.14
C GLY A 1027 -10.45 -16.93 -39.99
N ARG A 1028 -10.96 -15.70 -40.11
CA ARG A 1028 -10.91 -14.63 -39.10
C ARG A 1028 -12.22 -14.57 -38.28
N PRO A 1029 -12.16 -14.13 -37.02
CA PRO A 1029 -13.38 -13.87 -36.23
C PRO A 1029 -14.07 -12.58 -36.67
N VAL A 1030 -15.40 -12.61 -36.76
CA VAL A 1030 -16.26 -11.44 -36.99
C VAL A 1030 -17.38 -11.45 -35.96
N VAL A 1031 -17.60 -10.32 -35.28
CA VAL A 1031 -18.66 -10.16 -34.28
C VAL A 1031 -19.84 -9.41 -34.90
N ILE A 1032 -21.02 -10.03 -34.89
CA ILE A 1032 -22.27 -9.42 -35.31
C ILE A 1032 -23.01 -8.95 -34.05
N ALA A 1033 -23.00 -7.64 -33.80
CA ALA A 1033 -23.78 -7.00 -32.74
C ALA A 1033 -25.16 -6.60 -33.29
N ARG A 1034 -26.21 -7.31 -32.88
CA ARG A 1034 -27.60 -6.98 -33.26
C ARG A 1034 -28.33 -6.31 -32.09
N PRO A 1035 -29.08 -5.22 -32.29
CA PRO A 1035 -29.97 -4.71 -31.25
C PRO A 1035 -31.04 -5.77 -30.91
N ARG A 1036 -31.48 -5.83 -29.66
CA ARG A 1036 -32.57 -6.74 -29.25
C ARG A 1036 -33.89 -6.34 -29.92
N PRO A 1037 -34.86 -7.26 -30.14
CA PRO A 1037 -36.07 -6.99 -30.94
C PRO A 1037 -36.91 -5.77 -30.54
N ALA A 1038 -36.88 -5.31 -29.28
CA ALA A 1038 -37.55 -4.09 -28.84
C ALA A 1038 -36.89 -2.77 -29.33
N LEU A 1039 -35.68 -2.86 -29.89
CA LEU A 1039 -34.90 -1.77 -30.50
C LEU A 1039 -34.69 -1.97 -32.01
N GLU A 1040 -35.06 -3.15 -32.52
CA GLU A 1040 -34.91 -3.55 -33.92
C GLU A 1040 -35.98 -2.87 -34.79
N ARG A 1041 -35.56 -2.20 -35.86
CA ARG A 1041 -36.47 -1.56 -36.82
C ARG A 1041 -36.67 -2.48 -38.02
N ALA A 1042 -37.91 -2.64 -38.49
CA ALA A 1042 -38.30 -3.53 -39.59
C ALA A 1042 -37.72 -3.17 -40.99
N ALA A 1043 -36.76 -2.24 -41.06
CA ALA A 1043 -35.97 -1.88 -42.24
C ALA A 1043 -34.58 -1.35 -41.83
N ALA A 1044 -33.99 -1.93 -40.78
CA ALA A 1044 -32.70 -1.50 -40.25
C ALA A 1044 -31.56 -1.66 -41.28
N PRO A 1045 -30.65 -0.68 -41.40
CA PRO A 1045 -29.43 -0.85 -42.17
C PRO A 1045 -28.46 -1.77 -41.42
N VAL A 1046 -27.46 -2.27 -42.14
CA VAL A 1046 -26.28 -2.92 -41.56
C VAL A 1046 -25.10 -1.94 -41.66
N VAL A 1047 -24.24 -1.92 -40.65
CA VAL A 1047 -22.98 -1.17 -40.68
C VAL A 1047 -21.83 -2.16 -40.52
N ILE A 1048 -20.93 -2.23 -41.50
CA ILE A 1048 -19.61 -2.85 -41.27
C ILE A 1048 -18.75 -1.79 -40.59
N HIS A 1049 -18.17 -2.09 -39.44
CA HIS A 1049 -17.28 -1.19 -38.72
C HIS A 1049 -15.86 -1.76 -38.60
N TRP A 1050 -14.92 -1.15 -39.31
CA TRP A 1050 -13.49 -1.42 -39.20
C TRP A 1050 -12.89 -0.50 -38.12
N HIS A 1051 -12.20 -1.06 -37.13
CA HIS A 1051 -11.66 -0.30 -35.99
C HIS A 1051 -10.31 0.37 -36.30
N GLY A 1052 -10.05 1.50 -35.64
CA GLY A 1052 -8.76 2.19 -35.66
C GLY A 1052 -7.63 1.50 -34.89
N GLY A 1053 -6.60 2.26 -34.50
CA GLY A 1053 -5.42 1.73 -33.80
C GLY A 1053 -4.18 1.50 -34.69
N ALA A 1054 -4.06 2.27 -35.79
CA ALA A 1054 -2.93 2.24 -36.74
C ALA A 1054 -2.57 0.83 -37.26
N TYR A 1055 -3.56 -0.05 -37.45
CA TYR A 1055 -3.40 -1.46 -37.84
C TYR A 1055 -2.61 -2.36 -36.87
N VAL A 1056 -2.08 -1.85 -35.75
CA VAL A 1056 -1.17 -2.57 -34.83
C VAL A 1056 -1.79 -2.87 -33.46
N HIS A 1057 -2.79 -2.08 -33.03
CA HIS A 1057 -3.50 -2.26 -31.76
C HIS A 1057 -4.92 -2.81 -31.96
N PRO A 1058 -5.41 -3.67 -31.04
CA PRO A 1058 -6.76 -4.23 -31.12
C PRO A 1058 -7.83 -3.19 -30.75
N MET A 1059 -9.08 -3.52 -31.09
CA MET A 1059 -10.23 -2.71 -30.73
C MET A 1059 -10.32 -2.46 -29.21
N THR A 1060 -10.36 -1.19 -28.83
CA THR A 1060 -10.51 -0.75 -27.42
C THR A 1060 -11.97 -0.57 -27.03
N GLY A 1061 -12.25 -0.55 -25.71
CA GLY A 1061 -13.59 -0.31 -25.17
C GLY A 1061 -14.24 1.03 -25.57
N THR A 1062 -13.50 1.98 -26.16
CA THR A 1062 -14.08 3.20 -26.73
C THR A 1062 -14.90 2.90 -27.99
N HIS A 1063 -14.39 2.05 -28.89
CA HIS A 1063 -15.09 1.62 -30.10
C HIS A 1063 -16.43 0.94 -29.76
N TRP A 1064 -16.48 0.06 -28.75
CA TRP A 1064 -17.75 -0.52 -28.28
C TRP A 1064 -18.76 0.49 -27.77
N ARG A 1065 -18.34 1.66 -27.27
CA ARG A 1065 -19.26 2.76 -26.91
C ARG A 1065 -19.79 3.47 -28.14
N TRP A 1066 -18.95 3.70 -29.15
CA TRP A 1066 -19.38 4.22 -30.47
C TRP A 1066 -20.36 3.27 -31.16
N ILE A 1067 -20.04 1.97 -31.24
CA ILE A 1067 -20.91 0.92 -31.80
C ILE A 1067 -22.27 0.90 -31.09
N ASP A 1068 -22.29 0.87 -29.75
CA ASP A 1068 -23.55 0.94 -28.98
C ASP A 1068 -24.31 2.23 -29.26
N ALA A 1069 -23.66 3.39 -29.19
CA ALA A 1069 -24.30 4.69 -29.39
C ALA A 1069 -24.90 4.86 -30.80
N LEU A 1070 -24.24 4.31 -31.83
CA LEU A 1070 -24.69 4.25 -33.22
C LEU A 1070 -25.88 3.30 -33.37
N MET A 1071 -25.75 2.08 -32.85
CA MET A 1071 -26.80 1.04 -32.83
C MET A 1071 -28.08 1.52 -32.13
N GLN A 1072 -27.99 2.17 -30.96
CA GLN A 1072 -29.16 2.70 -30.24
C GLN A 1072 -29.93 3.76 -31.04
N ARG A 1073 -29.27 4.53 -31.90
CA ARG A 1073 -29.88 5.62 -32.67
C ARG A 1073 -30.45 5.17 -34.00
N THR A 1074 -29.70 4.31 -34.70
CA THR A 1074 -30.06 3.78 -36.03
C THR A 1074 -31.03 2.61 -35.94
N GLY A 1075 -30.92 1.76 -34.90
CA GLY A 1075 -31.49 0.41 -34.89
C GLY A 1075 -30.70 -0.57 -35.77
N ALA A 1076 -29.49 -0.21 -36.22
CA ALA A 1076 -28.69 -0.99 -37.15
C ALA A 1076 -28.05 -2.23 -36.48
N THR A 1077 -27.91 -3.30 -37.25
CA THR A 1077 -26.96 -4.38 -36.93
C THR A 1077 -25.55 -3.93 -37.30
N VAL A 1078 -24.58 -4.10 -36.40
CA VAL A 1078 -23.17 -3.75 -36.65
C VAL A 1078 -22.32 -5.01 -36.78
N VAL A 1079 -21.62 -5.14 -37.89
CA VAL A 1079 -20.67 -6.23 -38.18
C VAL A 1079 -19.26 -5.70 -37.93
N VAL A 1080 -18.53 -6.32 -37.01
CA VAL A 1080 -17.23 -5.86 -36.52
C VAL A 1080 -16.17 -6.94 -36.82
N PRO A 1081 -15.32 -6.76 -37.85
CA PRO A 1081 -14.37 -7.79 -38.26
C PRO A 1081 -13.01 -7.64 -37.56
N GLY A 1082 -12.51 -8.73 -36.97
CA GLY A 1082 -11.15 -8.79 -36.41
C GLY A 1082 -10.11 -9.00 -37.49
N TYR A 1083 -9.75 -7.95 -38.22
CA TYR A 1083 -8.96 -8.02 -39.46
C TYR A 1083 -7.54 -8.59 -39.31
N GLY A 1084 -6.93 -8.46 -38.14
CA GLY A 1084 -5.56 -8.92 -37.88
C GLY A 1084 -4.60 -7.75 -37.79
N LEU A 1085 -3.65 -7.83 -36.86
CA LEU A 1085 -2.79 -6.71 -36.53
C LEU A 1085 -1.40 -6.89 -37.12
N ALA A 1086 -0.85 -5.82 -37.67
CA ALA A 1086 0.55 -5.75 -38.06
C ALA A 1086 1.47 -5.86 -36.81
N PRO A 1087 2.71 -6.37 -36.95
CA PRO A 1087 3.32 -6.93 -38.17
C PRO A 1087 2.90 -8.37 -38.51
N ASP A 1088 2.02 -8.97 -37.69
CA ASP A 1088 1.65 -10.39 -37.79
C ASP A 1088 0.65 -10.69 -38.92
N HIS A 1089 -0.07 -9.66 -39.39
CA HIS A 1089 -1.01 -9.70 -40.51
C HIS A 1089 -0.87 -8.43 -41.38
N THR A 1090 -1.20 -8.54 -42.67
CA THR A 1090 -1.06 -7.47 -43.67
C THR A 1090 -2.40 -7.11 -44.33
N VAL A 1091 -2.39 -6.03 -45.12
CA VAL A 1091 -3.54 -5.54 -45.89
C VAL A 1091 -4.20 -6.60 -46.78
N ASP A 1092 -3.45 -7.54 -47.34
CA ASP A 1092 -4.00 -8.57 -48.24
C ASP A 1092 -4.92 -9.56 -47.51
N GLU A 1093 -4.59 -9.94 -46.28
CA GLU A 1093 -5.45 -10.79 -45.44
C GLU A 1093 -6.72 -10.03 -45.01
N ALA A 1094 -6.58 -8.74 -44.70
CA ALA A 1094 -7.70 -7.89 -44.32
C ALA A 1094 -8.67 -7.64 -45.48
N LEU A 1095 -8.18 -7.50 -46.70
CA LEU A 1095 -9.02 -7.39 -47.90
C LEU A 1095 -9.68 -8.72 -48.29
N ALA A 1096 -9.01 -9.85 -48.09
CA ALA A 1096 -9.62 -11.18 -48.23
C ALA A 1096 -10.76 -11.38 -47.19
N LEU A 1097 -10.62 -10.86 -45.98
CA LEU A 1097 -11.71 -10.79 -45.01
C LEU A 1097 -12.83 -9.84 -45.47
N ALA A 1098 -12.49 -8.68 -46.04
CA ALA A 1098 -13.43 -7.65 -46.46
C ALA A 1098 -14.46 -8.15 -47.50
N ASP A 1099 -14.04 -8.99 -48.45
CA ASP A 1099 -14.95 -9.59 -49.44
C ASP A 1099 -15.99 -10.52 -48.79
N GLY A 1100 -15.56 -11.33 -47.81
CA GLY A 1100 -16.45 -12.20 -47.03
C GLY A 1100 -17.37 -11.43 -46.07
N VAL A 1101 -16.86 -10.38 -45.43
CA VAL A 1101 -17.61 -9.48 -44.56
C VAL A 1101 -18.69 -8.71 -45.33
N TRP A 1102 -18.37 -8.26 -46.54
CA TRP A 1102 -19.34 -7.64 -47.45
C TRP A 1102 -20.48 -8.60 -47.79
N SER A 1103 -20.13 -9.85 -48.15
CA SER A 1103 -21.09 -10.90 -48.47
C SER A 1103 -22.01 -11.24 -47.28
N LEU A 1104 -21.46 -11.25 -46.06
CA LEU A 1104 -22.21 -11.42 -44.81
C LEU A 1104 -23.13 -10.22 -44.52
N ALA A 1105 -22.65 -8.99 -44.66
CA ALA A 1105 -23.46 -7.80 -44.41
C ALA A 1105 -24.65 -7.70 -45.38
N ARG A 1106 -24.43 -8.06 -46.66
CA ARG A 1106 -25.46 -8.06 -47.70
C ARG A 1106 -26.50 -9.18 -47.57
N SER A 1107 -26.21 -10.28 -46.87
CA SER A 1107 -27.24 -11.27 -46.53
C SER A 1107 -28.10 -10.86 -45.32
N LEU A 1108 -27.59 -9.94 -44.47
CA LEU A 1108 -28.31 -9.39 -43.31
C LEU A 1108 -29.19 -8.17 -43.68
N SER A 1109 -28.78 -7.32 -44.62
CA SER A 1109 -29.60 -6.21 -45.13
C SER A 1109 -29.09 -5.73 -46.50
N PRO A 1110 -29.96 -5.30 -47.44
CA PRO A 1110 -29.50 -4.63 -48.66
C PRO A 1110 -28.87 -3.26 -48.38
N ARG A 1111 -29.30 -2.53 -47.33
CA ARG A 1111 -28.79 -1.19 -46.99
C ARG A 1111 -27.57 -1.29 -46.07
N VAL A 1112 -26.43 -1.66 -46.64
CA VAL A 1112 -25.13 -1.74 -45.94
C VAL A 1112 -24.38 -0.40 -46.04
N PHE A 1113 -23.89 0.10 -44.92
CA PHE A 1113 -22.91 1.18 -44.84
C PHE A 1113 -21.54 0.63 -44.43
N LEU A 1114 -20.46 1.27 -44.86
CA LEU A 1114 -19.13 1.05 -44.30
C LEU A 1114 -18.80 2.19 -43.33
N ALA A 1115 -18.23 1.87 -42.18
CA ALA A 1115 -17.79 2.82 -41.19
C ALA A 1115 -16.37 2.48 -40.71
N GLY A 1116 -15.55 3.48 -40.46
CA GLY A 1116 -14.22 3.25 -39.93
C GLY A 1116 -13.59 4.50 -39.32
N ASP A 1117 -12.79 4.28 -38.29
CA ASP A 1117 -12.02 5.32 -37.62
C ASP A 1117 -10.51 5.11 -37.81
N SER A 1118 -9.73 6.20 -37.93
CA SER A 1118 -8.27 6.11 -38.07
C SER A 1118 -7.88 5.16 -39.23
N ALA A 1119 -6.99 4.18 -38.97
CA ALA A 1119 -6.67 3.05 -39.84
C ALA A 1119 -7.90 2.31 -40.42
N GLY A 1120 -8.92 2.03 -39.61
CA GLY A 1120 -10.17 1.41 -40.06
C GLY A 1120 -10.93 2.28 -41.07
N GLY A 1121 -10.78 3.61 -40.98
CA GLY A 1121 -11.27 4.56 -41.99
C GLY A 1121 -10.59 4.38 -43.34
N GLY A 1122 -9.26 4.19 -43.35
CA GLY A 1122 -8.50 3.85 -44.56
C GLY A 1122 -8.96 2.53 -45.18
N LEU A 1123 -9.06 1.47 -44.37
CA LEU A 1123 -9.54 0.15 -44.82
C LEU A 1123 -10.99 0.18 -45.34
N ALA A 1124 -11.87 1.00 -44.76
CA ALA A 1124 -13.24 1.19 -45.25
C ALA A 1124 -13.27 1.83 -46.66
N VAL A 1125 -12.37 2.77 -46.95
CA VAL A 1125 -12.23 3.36 -48.29
C VAL A 1125 -11.62 2.35 -49.26
N ALA A 1126 -10.56 1.64 -48.87
CA ALA A 1126 -9.92 0.60 -49.69
C ALA A 1126 -10.93 -0.52 -50.07
N GLN A 1127 -11.80 -0.93 -49.15
CA GLN A 1127 -12.89 -1.87 -49.43
C GLN A 1127 -13.87 -1.30 -50.47
N ALA A 1128 -14.27 -0.02 -50.38
CA ALA A 1128 -15.17 0.59 -51.36
C ALA A 1128 -14.56 0.71 -52.76
N MET A 1129 -13.27 1.05 -52.84
CA MET A 1129 -12.48 1.07 -54.08
C MET A 1129 -12.37 -0.32 -54.70
N ARG A 1130 -12.03 -1.35 -53.89
CA ARG A 1130 -12.00 -2.76 -54.30
C ARG A 1130 -13.37 -3.24 -54.81
N LEU A 1131 -14.47 -2.88 -54.14
CA LEU A 1131 -15.82 -3.21 -54.59
C LEU A 1131 -16.14 -2.57 -55.95
N ARG A 1132 -15.73 -1.32 -56.19
CA ARG A 1132 -15.88 -0.64 -57.50
C ARG A 1132 -15.07 -1.36 -58.57
N GLU A 1133 -13.81 -1.69 -58.28
CA GLU A 1133 -12.90 -2.37 -59.22
C GLU A 1133 -13.35 -3.80 -59.55
N ALA A 1134 -14.03 -4.47 -58.61
CA ALA A 1134 -14.72 -5.74 -58.84
C ALA A 1134 -16.08 -5.60 -59.56
N GLY A 1135 -16.54 -4.39 -59.87
CA GLY A 1135 -17.84 -4.13 -60.49
C GLY A 1135 -19.04 -4.42 -59.58
N ALA A 1136 -18.84 -4.48 -58.26
CA ALA A 1136 -19.87 -4.78 -57.28
C ALA A 1136 -20.72 -3.54 -56.91
N GLU A 1137 -21.92 -3.79 -56.37
CA GLU A 1137 -22.79 -2.74 -55.83
C GLU A 1137 -22.09 -2.00 -54.68
N GLN A 1138 -22.07 -0.66 -54.75
CA GLN A 1138 -21.46 0.16 -53.70
C GLN A 1138 -22.32 0.21 -52.42
N PRO A 1139 -21.70 0.38 -51.23
CA PRO A 1139 -22.44 0.61 -49.99
C PRO A 1139 -23.29 1.89 -50.04
N ALA A 1140 -24.34 1.94 -49.23
CA ALA A 1140 -25.27 3.07 -49.09
C ALA A 1140 -24.63 4.35 -48.49
N GLY A 1141 -23.35 4.27 -48.11
CA GLY A 1141 -22.49 5.39 -47.75
C GLY A 1141 -21.25 4.95 -46.95
N LEU A 1142 -20.24 5.82 -46.93
CA LEU A 1142 -19.06 5.72 -46.06
C LEU A 1142 -19.20 6.65 -44.85
N ILE A 1143 -18.80 6.20 -43.67
CA ILE A 1143 -18.78 6.98 -42.42
C ILE A 1143 -17.36 6.94 -41.87
N LEU A 1144 -16.61 8.04 -42.06
CA LEU A 1144 -15.18 8.12 -41.79
C LEU A 1144 -14.92 9.02 -40.59
N VAL A 1145 -14.12 8.57 -39.62
CA VAL A 1145 -13.71 9.35 -38.45
C VAL A 1145 -12.18 9.44 -38.41
N SER A 1146 -11.61 10.64 -38.54
CA SER A 1146 -10.15 10.84 -38.61
C SER A 1146 -9.43 9.85 -39.56
N PRO A 1147 -9.90 9.66 -40.81
CA PRO A 1147 -9.50 8.51 -41.64
C PRO A 1147 -8.03 8.58 -42.07
N TRP A 1148 -7.29 7.50 -41.83
CA TRP A 1148 -5.90 7.41 -42.26
C TRP A 1148 -5.81 6.96 -43.72
N VAL A 1149 -5.75 7.94 -44.63
CA VAL A 1149 -5.79 7.73 -46.09
C VAL A 1149 -4.41 7.73 -46.76
N ASP A 1150 -3.36 8.24 -46.10
CA ASP A 1150 -1.96 8.16 -46.55
C ASP A 1150 -1.07 7.53 -45.46
N ALA A 1151 -0.72 6.26 -45.63
CA ALA A 1151 0.14 5.52 -44.70
C ALA A 1151 1.63 5.88 -44.83
N THR A 1152 2.04 6.66 -45.83
CA THR A 1152 3.42 7.14 -45.98
C THR A 1152 3.76 8.26 -44.98
N VAL A 1153 2.74 8.98 -44.49
CA VAL A 1153 2.89 10.16 -43.61
C VAL A 1153 3.87 11.18 -44.24
N SER A 1154 3.68 11.45 -45.53
CA SER A 1154 4.62 12.23 -46.36
C SER A 1154 4.20 13.69 -46.58
N ASN A 1155 3.00 14.08 -46.16
CA ASN A 1155 2.51 15.46 -46.32
C ASN A 1155 3.36 16.43 -45.46
N PRO A 1156 3.93 17.51 -46.03
CA PRO A 1156 4.72 18.47 -45.27
C PRO A 1156 3.93 19.20 -44.17
N GLU A 1157 2.61 19.39 -44.32
CA GLU A 1157 1.78 20.08 -43.34
C GLU A 1157 1.62 19.30 -42.02
N ILE A 1158 1.81 17.97 -42.04
CA ILE A 1158 1.69 17.11 -40.84
C ILE A 1158 2.60 17.54 -39.70
N GLU A 1159 3.81 18.03 -40.00
CA GLU A 1159 4.80 18.40 -38.99
C GLU A 1159 4.33 19.62 -38.16
N GLU A 1160 3.42 20.45 -38.68
CA GLU A 1160 2.79 21.53 -37.90
C GLU A 1160 1.83 20.96 -36.83
N TYR A 1161 1.05 19.94 -37.20
CA TYR A 1161 0.07 19.29 -36.33
C TYR A 1161 0.70 18.38 -35.26
N ARG A 1162 1.95 17.94 -35.47
CA ARG A 1162 2.76 17.16 -34.50
C ARG A 1162 2.85 17.79 -33.11
N SER A 1163 2.70 19.12 -33.01
CA SER A 1163 2.73 19.86 -31.75
C SER A 1163 1.39 19.91 -30.99
N VAL A 1164 0.30 19.47 -31.62
CA VAL A 1164 -1.09 19.62 -31.13
C VAL A 1164 -1.94 18.35 -31.19
N ASP A 1165 -1.58 17.36 -32.00
CA ASP A 1165 -1.99 15.97 -31.74
C ASP A 1165 -1.23 15.46 -30.52
N HIS A 1166 -1.90 14.68 -29.68
CA HIS A 1166 -1.34 14.06 -28.47
C HIS A 1166 -1.68 12.57 -28.37
N MET A 1167 -2.25 11.99 -29.43
CA MET A 1167 -2.53 10.56 -29.58
C MET A 1167 -1.54 9.90 -30.55
N LEU A 1168 -1.08 10.62 -31.58
CA LEU A 1168 -0.16 10.15 -32.60
C LEU A 1168 1.13 11.00 -32.66
N ASP A 1169 2.13 10.50 -33.39
CA ASP A 1169 3.39 11.16 -33.77
C ASP A 1169 3.79 10.63 -35.16
N THR A 1170 4.82 11.14 -35.85
CA THR A 1170 5.11 10.79 -37.25
C THR A 1170 5.79 9.43 -37.44
N GLU A 1171 6.65 8.98 -36.53
CA GLU A 1171 7.52 7.80 -36.77
C GLU A 1171 6.83 6.46 -36.53
N GLY A 1172 6.00 6.34 -35.49
CA GLY A 1172 5.25 5.11 -35.18
C GLY A 1172 4.27 4.70 -36.30
N PRO A 1173 3.40 5.60 -36.80
CA PRO A 1173 2.53 5.33 -37.94
C PRO A 1173 3.31 5.03 -39.23
N ARG A 1174 4.47 5.66 -39.50
CA ARG A 1174 5.33 5.28 -40.64
C ARG A 1174 5.78 3.82 -40.54
N ALA A 1175 6.18 3.36 -39.36
CA ALA A 1175 6.53 1.95 -39.14
C ALA A 1175 5.31 1.02 -39.30
N ALA A 1176 4.18 1.37 -38.67
CA ALA A 1176 2.94 0.60 -38.76
C ALA A 1176 2.42 0.49 -40.21
N GLY A 1177 2.51 1.56 -41.00
CA GLY A 1177 2.16 1.60 -42.41
C GLY A 1177 3.02 0.67 -43.26
N ARG A 1178 4.34 0.66 -43.04
CA ARG A 1178 5.26 -0.31 -43.68
C ARG A 1178 4.89 -1.75 -43.34
N TRP A 1179 4.68 -2.06 -42.06
CA TRP A 1179 4.32 -3.41 -41.62
C TRP A 1179 2.97 -3.87 -42.18
N TRP A 1180 1.99 -2.95 -42.29
CA TRP A 1180 0.67 -3.22 -42.85
C TRP A 1180 0.70 -3.46 -44.37
N ALA A 1181 1.53 -2.72 -45.10
CA ALA A 1181 1.74 -2.90 -46.54
C ALA A 1181 2.32 -4.28 -46.88
N GLY A 1182 3.18 -4.81 -46.00
CA GLY A 1182 3.73 -6.17 -46.12
C GLY A 1182 4.68 -6.31 -47.31
N THR A 1183 4.16 -6.80 -48.44
CA THR A 1183 4.89 -6.95 -49.71
C THR A 1183 4.45 -5.95 -50.78
N ARG A 1184 3.52 -5.05 -50.48
CA ARG A 1184 3.12 -3.92 -51.34
C ARG A 1184 3.94 -2.68 -51.02
N GLU A 1185 4.04 -1.76 -51.98
CA GLU A 1185 4.52 -0.40 -51.73
C GLU A 1185 3.56 0.33 -50.78
N VAL A 1186 4.06 1.22 -49.92
CA VAL A 1186 3.18 1.99 -49.00
C VAL A 1186 2.26 2.96 -49.77
N THR A 1187 2.66 3.32 -51.00
CA THR A 1187 1.89 4.12 -51.98
C THR A 1187 0.80 3.35 -52.74
N ASP A 1188 0.66 2.04 -52.54
CA ASP A 1188 -0.42 1.24 -53.16
C ASP A 1188 -1.80 1.78 -52.75
N PRO A 1189 -2.74 2.04 -53.70
CA PRO A 1189 -4.10 2.51 -53.41
C PRO A 1189 -4.91 1.67 -52.40
N MET A 1190 -4.54 0.40 -52.18
CA MET A 1190 -5.14 -0.48 -51.17
C MET A 1190 -4.54 -0.28 -49.76
N VAL A 1191 -3.31 0.24 -49.65
CA VAL A 1191 -2.63 0.59 -48.40
C VAL A 1191 -2.90 2.06 -48.03
N SER A 1192 -2.80 2.93 -49.02
CA SER A 1192 -2.96 4.39 -48.91
C SER A 1192 -3.99 4.88 -49.95
N PRO A 1193 -5.30 4.82 -49.62
CA PRO A 1193 -6.39 5.24 -50.51
C PRO A 1193 -6.24 6.64 -51.13
N ALA A 1194 -5.48 7.54 -50.50
CA ALA A 1194 -5.21 8.88 -51.02
C ALA A 1194 -4.46 8.91 -52.37
N PHE A 1195 -3.80 7.82 -52.78
CA PHE A 1195 -3.13 7.74 -54.10
C PHE A 1195 -4.00 7.08 -55.19
N GLY A 1196 -5.15 6.50 -54.83
CA GLY A 1196 -6.05 5.86 -55.77
C GLY A 1196 -7.04 6.80 -56.45
N GLU A 1197 -7.75 6.28 -57.45
CA GLU A 1197 -8.91 7.01 -57.97
C GLU A 1197 -10.07 6.97 -56.97
N VAL A 1198 -10.75 8.10 -56.80
CA VAL A 1198 -11.93 8.25 -55.90
C VAL A 1198 -13.26 8.36 -56.66
N HIS A 1199 -13.23 8.29 -57.99
CA HIS A 1199 -14.44 8.34 -58.82
C HIS A 1199 -15.34 7.12 -58.55
N GLY A 1200 -16.66 7.30 -58.60
CA GLY A 1200 -17.63 6.21 -58.40
C GLY A 1200 -17.68 5.64 -56.97
N LEU A 1201 -16.99 6.25 -56.01
CA LEU A 1201 -17.19 5.95 -54.59
C LEU A 1201 -18.55 6.46 -54.10
N PRO A 1202 -19.11 5.88 -53.02
CA PRO A 1202 -20.43 6.24 -52.54
C PRO A 1202 -20.38 7.50 -51.69
N ARG A 1203 -21.57 8.09 -51.46
CA ARG A 1203 -21.71 9.26 -50.59
C ARG A 1203 -20.98 9.07 -49.27
N THR A 1204 -20.25 10.09 -48.82
CA THR A 1204 -19.28 9.97 -47.73
C THR A 1204 -19.55 11.02 -46.65
N PHE A 1205 -19.55 10.61 -45.38
CA PHE A 1205 -19.63 11.50 -44.23
C PHE A 1205 -18.30 11.46 -43.47
N VAL A 1206 -17.66 12.62 -43.29
CA VAL A 1206 -16.34 12.73 -42.63
C VAL A 1206 -16.44 13.51 -41.33
N LEU A 1207 -15.91 12.94 -40.26
CA LEU A 1207 -15.79 13.52 -38.92
C LEU A 1207 -14.32 13.72 -38.59
N GLN A 1208 -13.86 14.96 -38.57
CA GLN A 1208 -12.43 15.31 -38.47
C GLN A 1208 -12.14 16.27 -37.29
N GLY A 1209 -11.02 16.09 -36.57
CA GLY A 1209 -10.52 17.05 -35.58
C GLY A 1209 -9.44 17.97 -36.16
N ASP A 1210 -9.29 19.20 -35.66
CA ASP A 1210 -8.16 20.10 -36.01
C ASP A 1210 -6.90 19.88 -35.13
N ARG A 1211 -6.97 19.01 -34.12
CA ARG A 1211 -5.86 18.59 -33.24
C ARG A 1211 -5.54 17.13 -33.48
N ASP A 1212 -5.35 16.84 -34.75
CA ASP A 1212 -5.24 15.51 -35.35
C ASP A 1212 -4.23 15.62 -36.49
N MET A 1213 -3.15 14.85 -36.44
CA MET A 1213 -2.10 14.94 -37.45
C MET A 1213 -2.54 14.46 -38.84
N LEU A 1214 -3.68 13.75 -38.95
CA LEU A 1214 -4.24 13.31 -40.22
C LEU A 1214 -5.16 14.36 -40.87
N PHE A 1215 -5.31 15.55 -40.28
CA PHE A 1215 -6.13 16.64 -40.81
C PHE A 1215 -5.77 17.04 -42.25
N PRO A 1216 -4.49 17.28 -42.63
CA PRO A 1216 -4.16 17.74 -43.99
C PRO A 1216 -4.54 16.72 -45.07
N ASP A 1217 -4.14 15.46 -44.90
CA ASP A 1217 -4.43 14.40 -45.88
C ASP A 1217 -5.93 14.07 -45.97
N THR A 1218 -6.65 14.16 -44.86
CA THR A 1218 -8.12 14.04 -44.87
C THR A 1218 -8.76 15.15 -45.70
N MET A 1219 -8.25 16.39 -45.60
CA MET A 1219 -8.80 17.53 -46.35
C MET A 1219 -8.37 17.57 -47.83
N GLU A 1220 -7.18 17.08 -48.18
CA GLU A 1220 -6.84 16.74 -49.57
C GLU A 1220 -7.86 15.73 -50.13
N PHE A 1221 -8.02 14.59 -49.46
CA PHE A 1221 -8.89 13.50 -49.92
C PHE A 1221 -10.37 13.89 -50.05
N VAL A 1222 -10.89 14.67 -49.09
CA VAL A 1222 -12.24 15.29 -49.18
C VAL A 1222 -12.37 16.20 -50.41
N THR A 1223 -11.31 16.93 -50.77
CA THR A 1223 -11.31 17.80 -51.95
C THR A 1223 -11.38 16.99 -53.25
N ASP A 1224 -10.69 15.85 -53.33
CA ASP A 1224 -10.80 14.97 -54.51
C ASP A 1224 -12.15 14.26 -54.60
N LEU A 1225 -12.74 13.82 -53.48
CA LEU A 1225 -14.08 13.23 -53.45
C LEU A 1225 -15.12 14.19 -54.05
N VAL A 1226 -15.13 15.45 -53.58
CA VAL A 1226 -16.03 16.50 -54.07
C VAL A 1226 -15.79 16.79 -55.56
N ARG A 1227 -14.53 16.85 -56.01
CA ARG A 1227 -14.18 17.04 -57.43
C ARG A 1227 -14.54 15.86 -58.33
N ALA A 1228 -14.54 14.64 -57.79
CA ALA A 1228 -15.00 13.44 -58.47
C ALA A 1228 -16.55 13.29 -58.47
N GLY A 1229 -17.27 14.28 -57.92
CA GLY A 1229 -18.73 14.30 -57.87
C GLY A 1229 -19.35 13.46 -56.76
N VAL A 1230 -18.57 13.05 -55.76
CA VAL A 1230 -19.08 12.26 -54.62
C VAL A 1230 -19.76 13.18 -53.61
N ASP A 1231 -21.04 12.91 -53.32
CA ASP A 1231 -21.81 13.56 -52.25
C ASP A 1231 -21.09 13.41 -50.91
N THR A 1232 -20.43 14.48 -50.45
CA THR A 1232 -19.51 14.46 -49.32
C THR A 1232 -19.92 15.52 -48.30
N THR A 1233 -20.23 15.09 -47.07
CA THR A 1233 -20.54 15.97 -45.93
C THR A 1233 -19.39 15.90 -44.93
N THR A 1234 -18.72 17.02 -44.64
CA THR A 1234 -17.57 17.05 -43.72
C THR A 1234 -17.87 17.91 -42.49
N VAL A 1235 -17.53 17.40 -41.30
CA VAL A 1235 -17.69 18.11 -40.01
C VAL A 1235 -16.34 18.18 -39.30
N VAL A 1236 -15.80 19.40 -39.15
CA VAL A 1236 -14.51 19.66 -38.51
C VAL A 1236 -14.73 20.22 -37.10
N CYS A 1237 -14.11 19.58 -36.11
CA CYS A 1237 -14.21 19.95 -34.70
C CYS A 1237 -13.01 20.78 -34.24
N GLU A 1238 -13.21 22.07 -33.97
CA GLU A 1238 -12.18 23.04 -33.54
C GLU A 1238 -11.77 22.83 -32.07
N GLY A 1239 -10.49 22.59 -31.82
CA GLY A 1239 -9.97 22.01 -30.57
C GLY A 1239 -10.13 20.49 -30.45
N GLY A 1240 -10.62 19.81 -31.50
CA GLY A 1240 -10.99 18.39 -31.49
C GLY A 1240 -9.78 17.46 -31.70
N PRO A 1241 -9.51 16.50 -30.80
CA PRO A 1241 -8.41 15.54 -30.94
C PRO A 1241 -8.65 14.50 -32.05
N HIS A 1242 -7.60 13.74 -32.41
CA HIS A 1242 -7.73 12.51 -33.20
C HIS A 1242 -8.88 11.62 -32.67
N VAL A 1243 -9.70 11.09 -33.59
CA VAL A 1243 -10.92 10.30 -33.37
C VAL A 1243 -11.94 10.90 -32.37
N TYR A 1244 -12.09 12.23 -32.29
CA TYR A 1244 -13.01 12.88 -31.34
C TYR A 1244 -14.45 12.33 -31.34
N ALA A 1245 -14.98 11.90 -32.49
CA ALA A 1245 -16.37 11.43 -32.57
C ALA A 1245 -16.62 10.12 -31.82
N LEU A 1246 -15.58 9.28 -31.63
CA LEU A 1246 -15.66 8.07 -30.80
C LEU A 1246 -15.80 8.40 -29.30
N MET A 1247 -15.51 9.64 -28.89
CA MET A 1247 -15.56 10.12 -27.51
C MET A 1247 -16.99 10.46 -27.07
N VAL A 1248 -17.95 9.53 -27.27
CA VAL A 1248 -19.41 9.70 -27.07
C VAL A 1248 -19.88 9.97 -25.63
N TRP A 1249 -18.97 10.34 -24.72
CA TRP A 1249 -19.28 11.03 -23.46
C TRP A 1249 -19.30 12.56 -23.62
N SER A 1250 -18.73 13.09 -24.70
CA SER A 1250 -18.84 14.49 -25.13
C SER A 1250 -20.24 14.78 -25.71
N LYS A 1251 -20.74 15.98 -25.44
CA LYS A 1251 -21.96 16.51 -26.05
C LYS A 1251 -21.76 16.79 -27.54
N ARG A 1252 -20.62 17.40 -27.92
CA ARG A 1252 -20.21 17.65 -29.31
C ARG A 1252 -20.18 16.34 -30.13
N ALA A 1253 -19.41 15.34 -29.66
CA ALA A 1253 -19.32 14.03 -30.32
C ALA A 1253 -20.69 13.34 -30.48
N THR A 1254 -21.54 13.45 -29.44
CA THR A 1254 -22.91 12.90 -29.48
C THR A 1254 -23.81 13.60 -30.50
N GLU A 1255 -23.78 14.94 -30.56
CA GLU A 1255 -24.56 15.73 -31.53
C GLU A 1255 -24.13 15.48 -32.99
N ASP A 1256 -22.84 15.19 -33.22
CA ASP A 1256 -22.32 14.90 -34.55
C ASP A 1256 -22.57 13.44 -34.97
N LEU A 1257 -22.58 12.49 -34.03
CA LEU A 1257 -23.19 11.18 -34.25
C LEU A 1257 -24.68 11.31 -34.62
N ASP A 1258 -25.43 12.23 -34.00
CA ASP A 1258 -26.81 12.52 -34.42
C ASP A 1258 -26.88 13.14 -35.85
N ARG A 1259 -25.82 13.81 -36.34
CA ARG A 1259 -25.72 14.24 -37.75
C ARG A 1259 -25.52 13.04 -38.68
N VAL A 1260 -24.60 12.12 -38.33
CA VAL A 1260 -24.39 10.86 -39.06
C VAL A 1260 -25.71 10.10 -39.18
N VAL A 1261 -26.46 9.94 -38.08
CA VAL A 1261 -27.74 9.23 -38.07
C VAL A 1261 -28.79 9.90 -38.98
N ARG A 1262 -28.86 11.25 -38.98
CA ARG A 1262 -29.72 11.99 -39.92
C ARG A 1262 -29.27 11.83 -41.38
N TRP A 1263 -27.97 11.77 -41.64
CA TRP A 1263 -27.43 11.54 -43.00
C TRP A 1263 -27.63 10.09 -43.47
N MET A 1264 -27.47 9.09 -42.61
CA MET A 1264 -27.78 7.67 -42.89
C MET A 1264 -29.27 7.44 -43.16
N GLY A 1265 -30.14 8.24 -42.55
CA GLY A 1265 -31.60 8.17 -42.74
C GLY A 1265 -32.06 8.72 -44.09
N ARG A 1266 -31.39 9.77 -44.59
CA ARG A 1266 -31.46 10.23 -45.99
C ARG A 1266 -30.90 9.18 -46.95
#